data_AF-A0A1M4W215-F1
#
_entry.id   AF-A0A1M4W215-F1
#
_cell.length_a   1.000
_cell.length_b   1.000
_cell.length_c   1.000
_cell.angle_alpha   90.00
_cell.angle_beta   90.00
_cell.angle_gamma   90.00
#
_symmetry.space_group_name_H-M   'P 1'
#
loop_
_entity.id
_entity.type
_entity.pdbx_description
1 polymer ?
#
loop_
_entity_poly.entity_id
_entity_poly.type
_entity_poly.pdbx_seq_one_letter_code
_entity_poly.pdbx_strand_id
1 'polypeptide(L)'
;MRQYIIVGISICIAGLLISCGQQRYPDSLTPGQAIQSFELDERFAIEVFASEPHVLDPVEMVFDAGGNAYVIEMADYPFKSDTLDDSQVVGSISQYPINSEIAEAGGRIRLLVDSDNDGQIDESTIFADSISEGTSILPWKEGLLVTSAPHILYYKDTTGDGRADTREVLFTGFSKDNMQSQITSLRFGVDNWIYASNDGRPGEVRFNRRPEAAPLPVQGADFRFRLDRGEFETATGAGRVGRTFNDWGHRFMSAAVPHIRYAVIPRRYLKRHEHLASPVAIDNINDHGLRMFQLTQAPYWRVERTKRRQQRYDEAGLDRTEYAEDHFTGATGGTYYGAHAFPEEFYGNVFTGESAGNLVHRDILRLDEDSVTYTASRSEEETDREFLASGDPWFRPVTLTVGPDGYLYVIDMYRQHIEHPVAIDEDLKTDIDFSRGREQGRIYRIVPKGEDTEKRISANLKEMDNGELAEHLAHGNQWWRLTAQRLLVERQDRSVVPVLEEMLTQNKDPRARLHALYTLEGLGALNEGLVRQAMEDDHPRLREHGMILSEQYPGLIPQLIGAIHDTSARVALQASLSLGQFEDPRVPSALAETVERHGRDAWFRTAVLSSGPGSSVELMDKLFSRESFYEQIDPWEKTFLKNLCFAIGSRNAEREVIAMLDLLSQLDTSNRQTWQVISLSGLSEGLEKHEDTHSDLAETLQGITESDSEAEITKRIDRIRTYYSGSL
;
A
#
# COMPACT_ATOMS: atom_id res chain seq x y z
N MET A 1 -91.31 -26.70 -31.20
CA MET A 1 -92.40 -26.28 -30.28
C MET A 1 -91.73 -25.69 -29.04
N ARG A 2 -92.17 -24.51 -28.59
CA ARG A 2 -91.62 -23.72 -27.48
C ARG A 2 -91.39 -24.54 -26.20
N GLN A 3 -90.33 -24.25 -25.43
CA GLN A 3 -90.44 -23.48 -24.17
C GLN A 3 -89.07 -23.27 -23.50
N TYR A 4 -88.88 -22.05 -23.02
CA TYR A 4 -87.73 -21.53 -22.28
C TYR A 4 -87.77 -21.96 -20.81
N ILE A 5 -86.61 -22.30 -20.24
CA ILE A 5 -86.33 -22.19 -18.81
C ILE A 5 -84.97 -21.51 -18.67
N ILE A 6 -84.95 -20.39 -17.96
CA ILE A 6 -83.78 -19.62 -17.56
C ILE A 6 -83.26 -20.20 -16.24
N VAL A 7 -81.98 -20.59 -16.19
CA VAL A 7 -81.21 -20.69 -14.94
C VAL A 7 -79.82 -20.09 -15.22
N GLY A 8 -79.46 -19.10 -14.40
CA GLY A 8 -78.27 -18.28 -14.57
C GLY A 8 -76.96 -19.02 -14.34
N ILE A 9 -75.98 -18.71 -15.17
CA ILE A 9 -74.57 -19.13 -15.01
C ILE A 9 -73.86 -18.04 -14.23
N SER A 10 -73.56 -18.31 -12.96
CA SER A 10 -72.58 -17.53 -12.19
C SER A 10 -71.17 -17.93 -12.64
N ILE A 11 -70.54 -17.07 -13.44
CA ILE A 11 -69.10 -17.14 -13.74
C ILE A 11 -68.35 -16.62 -12.51
N CYS A 12 -67.75 -17.52 -11.72
CA CYS A 12 -66.75 -17.14 -10.73
C CYS A 12 -65.42 -16.89 -11.46
N ILE A 13 -65.08 -15.62 -11.67
CA ILE A 13 -63.73 -15.19 -12.05
C ILE A 13 -62.87 -15.27 -10.79
N ALA A 14 -62.12 -16.36 -10.64
CA ALA A 14 -60.98 -16.39 -9.73
C ALA A 14 -59.82 -15.67 -10.42
N GLY A 15 -59.70 -14.37 -10.18
CA GLY A 15 -58.52 -13.60 -10.56
C GLY A 15 -57.33 -14.07 -9.71
N LEU A 16 -56.50 -14.95 -10.28
CA LEU A 16 -55.14 -15.16 -9.81
C LEU A 16 -54.36 -13.87 -10.06
N LEU A 17 -54.28 -13.03 -9.03
CA LEU A 17 -53.28 -11.97 -8.94
C LEU A 17 -51.91 -12.64 -8.78
N ILE A 18 -51.34 -13.09 -9.89
CA ILE A 18 -49.89 -13.29 -9.98
C ILE A 18 -49.32 -11.87 -9.97
N SER A 19 -48.89 -11.42 -8.80
CA SER A 19 -47.95 -10.32 -8.70
C SER A 19 -46.65 -10.82 -9.36
N CYS A 20 -46.51 -10.60 -10.67
CA CYS A 20 -45.21 -10.65 -11.32
C CYS A 20 -44.42 -9.43 -10.82
N GLY A 21 -43.85 -9.53 -9.62
CA GLY A 21 -42.73 -8.67 -9.26
C GLY A 21 -41.62 -8.95 -10.27
N GLN A 22 -41.26 -7.97 -11.08
CA GLN A 22 -40.16 -8.08 -12.02
C GLN A 22 -38.88 -8.34 -11.21
N GLN A 23 -38.29 -9.53 -11.34
CA GLN A 23 -37.03 -9.87 -10.68
C GLN A 23 -35.95 -8.89 -11.16
N ARG A 24 -35.54 -7.96 -10.29
CA ARG A 24 -34.61 -6.87 -10.64
C ARG A 24 -33.15 -7.33 -10.70
N TYR A 25 -32.81 -8.42 -10.02
CA TYR A 25 -31.45 -8.94 -9.92
C TYR A 25 -31.42 -10.45 -10.22
N PRO A 26 -30.44 -10.93 -10.99
CA PRO A 26 -30.32 -12.36 -11.30
C PRO A 26 -29.98 -13.18 -10.05
N ASP A 27 -30.36 -14.45 -10.07
CA ASP A 27 -29.97 -15.42 -9.04
C ASP A 27 -28.52 -15.88 -9.21
N SER A 28 -27.97 -16.46 -8.14
CA SER A 28 -26.61 -17.00 -8.10
C SER A 28 -26.42 -18.15 -9.10
N LEU A 29 -25.24 -18.24 -9.68
CA LEU A 29 -24.77 -19.37 -10.49
C LEU A 29 -24.07 -20.42 -9.61
N THR A 30 -24.04 -21.67 -10.05
CA THR A 30 -23.11 -22.68 -9.48
C THR A 30 -21.65 -22.38 -9.87
N PRO A 31 -20.63 -22.91 -9.16
CA PRO A 31 -19.23 -22.68 -9.53
C PRO A 31 -18.91 -23.02 -10.99
N GLY A 32 -19.42 -24.16 -11.49
CA GLY A 32 -19.22 -24.56 -12.89
C GLY A 32 -19.92 -23.65 -13.90
N GLN A 33 -21.07 -23.06 -13.55
CA GLN A 33 -21.75 -22.06 -14.40
C GLN A 33 -21.05 -20.70 -14.37
N ALA A 34 -20.51 -20.28 -13.22
CA ALA A 34 -19.73 -19.06 -13.10
C ALA A 34 -18.43 -19.14 -13.92
N ILE A 35 -17.75 -20.29 -13.93
CA ILE A 35 -16.57 -20.50 -14.80
C ILE A 35 -16.91 -20.29 -16.28
N GLN A 36 -18.10 -20.71 -16.72
CA GLN A 36 -18.55 -20.53 -18.11
C GLN A 36 -18.88 -19.07 -18.45
N SER A 37 -19.07 -18.19 -17.46
CA SER A 37 -19.35 -16.77 -17.68
C SER A 37 -18.08 -15.91 -17.69
N PHE A 38 -16.91 -16.48 -17.42
CA PHE A 38 -15.64 -15.75 -17.43
C PHE A 38 -15.09 -15.58 -18.85
N GLU A 39 -14.74 -14.35 -19.19
CA GLU A 39 -13.81 -14.03 -20.27
C GLU A 39 -12.42 -13.83 -19.65
N LEU A 40 -11.50 -14.73 -19.96
CA LEU A 40 -10.12 -14.77 -19.44
C LEU A 40 -9.15 -14.74 -20.62
N ASP A 41 -7.96 -14.18 -20.42
CA ASP A 41 -6.85 -14.29 -21.36
C ASP A 41 -6.69 -15.74 -21.87
N GLU A 42 -6.66 -15.90 -23.20
CA GLU A 42 -6.80 -17.19 -23.87
C GLU A 42 -5.67 -18.18 -23.51
N ARG A 43 -4.51 -17.67 -23.04
CA ARG A 43 -3.38 -18.48 -22.57
C ARG A 43 -3.66 -19.22 -21.26
N PHE A 44 -4.74 -18.89 -20.55
CA PHE A 44 -5.04 -19.43 -19.23
C PHE A 44 -6.35 -20.21 -19.18
N ALA A 45 -6.42 -21.12 -18.22
CA ALA A 45 -7.65 -21.73 -17.74
C ALA A 45 -7.90 -21.30 -16.28
N ILE A 46 -9.15 -21.41 -15.84
CA ILE A 46 -9.57 -21.12 -14.47
C ILE A 46 -10.30 -22.32 -13.90
N GLU A 47 -9.91 -22.70 -12.68
CA GLU A 47 -10.37 -23.89 -11.98
C GLU A 47 -10.91 -23.50 -10.60
N VAL A 48 -11.86 -24.27 -10.07
CA VAL A 48 -12.25 -24.13 -8.66
C VAL A 48 -11.13 -24.71 -7.81
N PHE A 49 -10.57 -23.91 -6.90
CA PHE A 49 -9.68 -24.39 -5.86
C PHE A 49 -10.46 -24.78 -4.60
N ALA A 50 -11.38 -23.91 -4.17
CA ALA A 50 -12.30 -24.18 -3.07
C ALA A 50 -13.64 -23.48 -3.31
N SER A 51 -14.73 -24.11 -2.87
CA SER A 51 -16.07 -23.52 -2.82
C SER A 51 -16.80 -24.05 -1.59
N GLU A 52 -18.06 -23.69 -1.43
CA GLU A 52 -18.97 -24.31 -0.47
C GLU A 52 -18.91 -25.85 -0.52
N PRO A 53 -18.98 -26.54 0.64
CA PRO A 53 -19.05 -26.00 2.01
C PRO A 53 -17.67 -25.67 2.61
N HIS A 54 -16.57 -25.85 1.87
CA HIS A 54 -15.21 -25.69 2.39
C HIS A 54 -14.85 -24.22 2.68
N VAL A 55 -15.45 -23.28 1.94
CA VAL A 55 -15.30 -21.84 2.11
C VAL A 55 -16.62 -21.13 1.76
N LEU A 56 -16.94 -20.01 2.41
CA LEU A 56 -18.26 -19.34 2.32
C LEU A 56 -18.23 -17.83 2.09
N ASP A 57 -17.28 -17.09 2.68
CA ASP A 57 -17.25 -15.61 2.57
C ASP A 57 -15.82 -15.07 2.61
N PRO A 58 -14.94 -15.57 1.71
CA PRO A 58 -13.52 -15.37 1.86
C PRO A 58 -13.10 -13.94 1.47
N VAL A 59 -12.16 -13.38 2.23
CA VAL A 59 -11.64 -12.02 1.98
C VAL A 59 -10.13 -11.94 1.83
N GLU A 60 -9.38 -12.91 2.36
CA GLU A 60 -7.92 -13.02 2.20
C GLU A 60 -7.51 -14.50 2.32
N MET A 61 -6.49 -14.90 1.56
CA MET A 61 -5.87 -16.22 1.64
C MET A 61 -4.34 -16.14 1.63
N VAL A 62 -3.68 -16.97 2.44
CA VAL A 62 -2.22 -17.14 2.45
C VAL A 62 -1.84 -18.61 2.56
N PHE A 63 -0.67 -18.96 2.02
CA PHE A 63 -0.05 -20.27 2.21
C PHE A 63 1.01 -20.22 3.33
N ASP A 64 0.97 -21.17 4.26
CA ASP A 64 2.02 -21.35 5.27
C ASP A 64 3.24 -22.10 4.71
N ALA A 65 4.31 -22.20 5.49
CA ALA A 65 5.55 -22.87 5.04
C ALA A 65 5.41 -24.36 4.73
N GLY A 66 4.30 -25.00 5.13
CA GLY A 66 3.95 -26.38 4.80
C GLY A 66 3.07 -26.51 3.54
N GLY A 67 2.72 -25.39 2.90
CA GLY A 67 1.88 -25.36 1.71
C GLY A 67 0.39 -25.38 2.02
N ASN A 68 0.00 -25.27 3.29
CA ASN A 68 -1.42 -25.25 3.67
C ASN A 68 -2.02 -23.87 3.43
N ALA A 69 -3.25 -23.82 2.93
CA ALA A 69 -3.97 -22.58 2.71
C ALA A 69 -4.78 -22.19 3.96
N TYR A 70 -4.60 -20.96 4.43
CA TYR A 70 -5.44 -20.33 5.44
C TYR A 70 -6.27 -19.24 4.80
N VAL A 71 -7.55 -19.17 5.15
CA VAL A 71 -8.52 -18.23 4.56
C VAL A 71 -9.28 -17.50 5.66
N ILE A 72 -9.34 -16.17 5.59
CA ILE A 72 -10.27 -15.40 6.42
C ILE A 72 -11.63 -15.38 5.76
N GLU A 73 -12.67 -15.71 6.54
CA GLU A 73 -14.06 -15.47 6.20
C GLU A 73 -14.63 -14.31 7.01
N MET A 74 -15.23 -13.32 6.35
CA MET A 74 -15.80 -12.12 6.98
C MET A 74 -17.34 -12.19 7.03
N ALA A 75 -17.87 -13.24 7.65
CA ALA A 75 -19.32 -13.50 7.70
C ALA A 75 -20.14 -12.39 8.40
N ASP A 76 -19.47 -11.54 9.19
CA ASP A 76 -19.99 -10.34 9.83
C ASP A 76 -20.02 -9.10 8.91
N TYR A 77 -19.68 -9.21 7.62
CA TYR A 77 -19.87 -8.13 6.66
C TYR A 77 -21.25 -8.19 5.97
N PRO A 78 -21.97 -7.05 5.81
CA PRO A 78 -21.63 -5.68 6.19
C PRO A 78 -22.23 -5.23 7.54
N PHE A 79 -22.54 -6.15 8.46
CA PHE A 79 -23.26 -5.86 9.72
C PHE A 79 -22.51 -6.45 10.91
N LYS A 80 -22.09 -5.61 11.87
CA LYS A 80 -21.37 -6.13 13.05
C LYS A 80 -22.27 -7.04 13.91
N SER A 81 -21.62 -8.00 14.57
CA SER A 81 -22.24 -8.86 15.58
C SER A 81 -22.40 -8.13 16.91
N ASP A 82 -23.61 -8.15 17.49
CA ASP A 82 -23.89 -7.58 18.81
C ASP A 82 -23.48 -8.52 19.98
N THR A 83 -23.10 -9.77 19.69
CA THR A 83 -22.80 -10.81 20.69
C THR A 83 -21.32 -11.04 20.93
N LEU A 84 -20.43 -10.43 20.12
CA LEU A 84 -19.00 -10.33 20.40
C LEU A 84 -18.77 -9.13 21.34
N ASP A 85 -18.19 -9.35 22.53
CA ASP A 85 -17.97 -8.28 23.51
C ASP A 85 -16.95 -7.25 23.00
N ASP A 86 -17.46 -6.05 22.73
CA ASP A 86 -16.77 -4.94 22.09
C ASP A 86 -16.86 -3.63 22.93
N SER A 87 -17.37 -3.72 24.17
CA SER A 87 -17.77 -2.74 25.24
C SER A 87 -17.85 -1.20 25.00
N GLN A 88 -17.69 -0.71 23.78
CA GLN A 88 -17.68 0.67 23.30
C GLN A 88 -18.02 0.67 21.80
N VAL A 89 -19.20 0.16 21.45
CA VAL A 89 -19.76 0.42 20.13
C VAL A 89 -20.17 1.89 20.09
N VAL A 90 -19.35 2.75 19.46
CA VAL A 90 -19.73 4.13 19.13
C VAL A 90 -20.46 4.11 17.79
N GLY A 91 -21.79 4.15 17.85
CA GLY A 91 -22.68 4.17 16.69
C GLY A 91 -23.72 3.07 16.75
N SER A 92 -25.00 3.44 16.85
CA SER A 92 -26.12 2.50 16.86
C SER A 92 -26.17 1.67 15.58
N ILE A 93 -26.03 0.35 15.71
CA ILE A 93 -26.46 -0.63 14.71
C ILE A 93 -27.89 -1.02 15.11
N SER A 94 -28.90 -0.45 14.44
CA SER A 94 -30.29 -0.92 14.60
C SER A 94 -31.22 -0.66 13.41
N GLN A 95 -30.70 -0.33 12.22
CA GLN A 95 -31.57 -0.10 11.06
C GLN A 95 -31.69 -1.27 10.08
N TYR A 96 -30.95 -2.37 10.26
CA TYR A 96 -30.98 -3.50 9.31
C TYR A 96 -31.36 -4.81 10.00
N PRO A 97 -32.13 -5.68 9.32
CA PRO A 97 -32.58 -6.94 9.91
C PRO A 97 -31.37 -7.84 10.21
N ILE A 98 -31.23 -8.17 11.49
CA ILE A 98 -30.26 -9.13 12.01
C ILE A 98 -30.73 -10.54 11.62
N ASN A 99 -29.86 -11.34 11.00
CA ASN A 99 -30.01 -12.80 11.00
C ASN A 99 -29.19 -13.34 12.18
N SER A 100 -29.85 -13.57 13.30
CA SER A 100 -29.23 -13.90 14.60
C SER A 100 -28.45 -15.22 14.55
N GLU A 101 -28.88 -16.21 13.75
CA GLU A 101 -28.23 -17.52 13.69
C GLU A 101 -26.84 -17.48 13.02
N ILE A 102 -26.54 -16.44 12.23
CA ILE A 102 -25.28 -16.30 11.47
C ILE A 102 -24.44 -15.11 11.98
N ALA A 103 -25.08 -14.05 12.49
CA ALA A 103 -24.38 -12.95 13.17
C ALA A 103 -23.73 -13.38 14.50
N GLU A 104 -24.19 -14.47 15.12
CA GLU A 104 -23.59 -15.03 16.35
C GLU A 104 -22.26 -15.77 16.11
N ALA A 105 -21.89 -16.14 14.88
CA ALA A 105 -20.67 -16.91 14.59
C ALA A 105 -19.37 -16.07 14.47
N GLY A 106 -19.49 -14.77 14.15
CA GLY A 106 -18.35 -13.90 13.86
C GLY A 106 -17.56 -14.29 12.60
N GLY A 107 -16.55 -13.50 12.23
CA GLY A 107 -15.55 -13.90 11.26
C GLY A 107 -14.69 -15.06 11.77
N ARG A 108 -14.01 -15.76 10.87
CA ARG A 108 -13.24 -16.97 11.18
C ARG A 108 -12.07 -17.16 10.23
N ILE A 109 -11.15 -18.03 10.61
CA ILE A 109 -10.05 -18.51 9.77
C ILE A 109 -10.27 -20.00 9.53
N ARG A 110 -10.27 -20.39 8.26
CA ARG A 110 -10.26 -21.79 7.84
C ARG A 110 -8.86 -22.24 7.46
N LEU A 111 -8.52 -23.45 7.84
CA LEU A 111 -7.43 -24.24 7.29
C LEU A 111 -8.03 -25.13 6.20
N LEU A 112 -7.55 -24.96 4.96
CA LEU A 112 -7.96 -25.74 3.80
C LEU A 112 -6.84 -26.71 3.42
N VAL A 113 -7.19 -27.98 3.27
CA VAL A 113 -6.27 -29.06 2.92
C VAL A 113 -6.78 -29.76 1.65
N ASP A 114 -5.84 -30.04 0.76
CA ASP A 114 -6.00 -30.90 -0.42
C ASP A 114 -5.34 -32.24 -0.07
N SER A 115 -6.14 -33.20 0.42
CA SER A 115 -5.65 -34.42 1.05
C SER A 115 -5.15 -35.45 0.03
N ASP A 116 -5.72 -35.45 -1.16
CA ASP A 116 -5.37 -36.37 -2.25
C ASP A 116 -4.41 -35.74 -3.29
N ASN A 117 -4.08 -34.46 -3.12
CA ASN A 117 -3.24 -33.67 -4.01
C ASN A 117 -3.84 -33.61 -5.43
N ASP A 118 -5.17 -33.50 -5.58
CA ASP A 118 -5.88 -33.30 -6.85
C ASP A 118 -6.08 -31.80 -7.19
N GLY A 119 -5.72 -30.92 -6.25
CA GLY A 119 -5.61 -29.48 -6.43
C GLY A 119 -6.90 -28.74 -6.17
N GLN A 120 -7.90 -29.46 -5.70
CA GLN A 120 -9.12 -28.95 -5.13
C GLN A 120 -9.11 -29.27 -3.64
N ILE A 121 -9.63 -28.36 -2.84
CA ILE A 121 -9.76 -28.57 -1.41
C ILE A 121 -10.87 -29.59 -1.14
N ASP A 122 -10.54 -30.63 -0.38
CA ASP A 122 -11.45 -31.69 0.07
C ASP A 122 -11.63 -31.72 1.60
N GLU A 123 -10.78 -31.03 2.35
CA GLU A 123 -10.85 -30.89 3.80
C GLU A 123 -10.82 -29.42 4.25
N SER A 124 -11.70 -29.07 5.21
CA SER A 124 -11.79 -27.71 5.77
C SER A 124 -12.00 -27.77 7.29
N THR A 125 -11.10 -27.13 8.03
CA THR A 125 -11.15 -27.03 9.49
C THR A 125 -11.21 -25.56 9.92
N ILE A 126 -12.07 -25.25 10.90
CA ILE A 126 -12.03 -23.93 11.56
C ILE A 126 -10.79 -23.88 12.44
N PHE A 127 -9.79 -23.12 11.99
CA PHE A 127 -8.55 -22.89 12.72
C PHE A 127 -8.79 -21.92 13.88
N ALA A 128 -9.50 -20.82 13.64
CA ALA A 128 -9.90 -19.85 14.66
C ALA A 128 -11.27 -19.27 14.31
N ASP A 129 -12.08 -18.92 15.30
CA ASP A 129 -13.40 -18.29 15.13
C ASP A 129 -13.52 -17.02 15.99
N SER A 130 -14.71 -16.42 16.00
CA SER A 130 -15.01 -15.24 16.82
C SER A 130 -14.09 -14.04 16.52
N ILE A 131 -13.71 -13.89 15.25
CA ILE A 131 -12.86 -12.80 14.75
C ILE A 131 -13.77 -11.68 14.23
N SER A 132 -13.75 -10.52 14.88
CA SER A 132 -14.50 -9.35 14.41
C SER A 132 -13.80 -8.72 13.21
N GLU A 133 -14.47 -8.62 12.06
CA GLU A 133 -14.01 -7.84 10.90
C GLU A 133 -12.57 -8.20 10.47
N GLY A 134 -12.22 -9.48 10.42
CA GLY A 134 -10.87 -9.92 10.04
C GLY A 134 -10.52 -9.49 8.61
N THR A 135 -9.45 -8.70 8.42
CA THR A 135 -9.16 -8.07 7.12
C THR A 135 -7.93 -8.60 6.40
N SER A 136 -6.99 -9.24 7.09
CA SER A 136 -5.75 -9.77 6.49
C SER A 136 -5.03 -10.74 7.43
N ILE A 137 -4.31 -11.70 6.85
CA ILE A 137 -3.57 -12.76 7.54
C ILE A 137 -2.14 -12.85 7.02
N LEU A 138 -1.20 -13.25 7.87
CA LEU A 138 0.19 -13.52 7.51
C LEU A 138 0.79 -14.62 8.40
N PRO A 139 1.40 -15.68 7.83
CA PRO A 139 2.08 -16.69 8.64
C PRO A 139 3.35 -16.15 9.30
N TRP A 140 3.54 -16.46 10.59
CA TRP A 140 4.68 -16.04 11.40
C TRP A 140 4.94 -17.00 12.56
N LYS A 141 6.16 -17.51 12.73
CA LYS A 141 6.56 -18.43 13.81
C LYS A 141 5.55 -19.56 14.07
N GLU A 142 5.19 -20.28 13.01
CA GLU A 142 4.21 -21.39 13.01
C GLU A 142 2.77 -20.99 13.44
N GLY A 143 2.50 -19.70 13.57
CA GLY A 143 1.16 -19.16 13.80
C GLY A 143 0.75 -18.19 12.71
N LEU A 144 -0.32 -17.46 12.95
CA LEU A 144 -0.88 -16.46 12.06
C LEU A 144 -1.00 -15.11 12.76
N LEU A 145 -0.49 -14.07 12.11
CA LEU A 145 -0.83 -12.68 12.41
C LEU A 145 -2.14 -12.33 11.71
N VAL A 146 -3.05 -11.65 12.40
CA VAL A 146 -4.39 -11.33 11.88
C VAL A 146 -4.71 -9.87 12.17
N THR A 147 -5.06 -9.08 11.16
CA THR A 147 -5.62 -7.73 11.36
C THR A 147 -7.13 -7.82 11.60
N SER A 148 -7.57 -7.24 12.72
CA SER A 148 -8.97 -7.17 13.15
C SER A 148 -9.06 -5.95 14.05
N ALA A 149 -9.44 -4.80 13.49
CA ALA A 149 -9.36 -3.53 14.22
C ALA A 149 -10.21 -3.59 15.51
N PRO A 150 -9.72 -3.06 16.65
CA PRO A 150 -8.57 -2.16 16.81
C PRO A 150 -7.23 -2.89 17.03
N HIS A 151 -7.13 -4.17 16.66
CA HIS A 151 -6.02 -5.05 17.00
C HIS A 151 -5.25 -5.62 15.79
N ILE A 152 -4.00 -6.00 16.06
CA ILE A 152 -3.32 -7.08 15.34
C ILE A 152 -3.17 -8.23 16.32
N LEU A 153 -3.72 -9.39 15.97
CA LEU A 153 -3.78 -10.60 16.78
C LEU A 153 -2.73 -11.62 16.33
N TYR A 154 -2.35 -12.52 17.23
CA TYR A 154 -1.56 -13.71 16.93
C TYR A 154 -2.30 -14.97 17.37
N TYR A 155 -2.46 -15.91 16.44
CA TYR A 155 -3.04 -17.22 16.68
C TYR A 155 -2.01 -18.31 16.43
N LYS A 156 -2.01 -19.37 17.24
CA LYS A 156 -1.14 -20.53 17.03
C LYS A 156 -1.86 -21.80 17.47
N ASP A 157 -1.64 -22.87 16.72
CA ASP A 157 -1.90 -24.25 17.13
C ASP A 157 -0.61 -24.84 17.72
N THR A 158 -0.63 -25.16 19.01
CA THR A 158 0.50 -25.79 19.71
C THR A 158 0.35 -27.31 19.84
N THR A 159 -0.79 -27.86 19.43
CA THR A 159 -1.13 -29.28 19.57
C THR A 159 -1.01 -30.07 18.27
N GLY A 160 -1.08 -29.39 17.13
CA GLY A 160 -1.03 -29.98 15.79
C GLY A 160 -2.35 -30.58 15.32
N ASP A 161 -3.48 -30.20 15.92
CA ASP A 161 -4.82 -30.66 15.55
C ASP A 161 -5.51 -29.76 14.50
N GLY A 162 -4.82 -28.74 14.00
CA GLY A 162 -5.33 -27.80 13.02
C GLY A 162 -6.20 -26.70 13.62
N ARG A 163 -6.18 -26.51 14.95
CA ARG A 163 -6.97 -25.50 15.66
C ARG A 163 -6.08 -24.64 16.55
N ALA A 164 -6.29 -23.32 16.49
CA ALA A 164 -5.60 -22.39 17.35
C ALA A 164 -6.05 -22.55 18.81
N ASP A 165 -5.13 -22.91 19.68
CA ASP A 165 -5.31 -22.96 21.13
C ASP A 165 -4.68 -21.73 21.82
N THR A 166 -3.92 -20.93 21.07
CA THR A 166 -3.35 -19.66 21.53
C THR A 166 -3.96 -18.47 20.80
N ARG A 167 -4.31 -17.43 21.57
CA ARG A 167 -4.70 -16.10 21.05
C ARG A 167 -4.02 -15.00 21.86
N GLU A 168 -3.31 -14.12 21.18
CA GLU A 168 -2.64 -12.95 21.78
C GLU A 168 -3.02 -11.67 21.03
N VAL A 169 -3.28 -10.58 21.77
CA VAL A 169 -3.34 -9.23 21.19
C VAL A 169 -1.92 -8.69 21.13
N LEU A 170 -1.33 -8.60 19.93
CA LEU A 170 0.03 -8.09 19.76
C LEU A 170 0.07 -6.57 19.75
N PHE A 171 -0.73 -5.97 18.87
CA PHE A 171 -0.88 -4.52 18.78
C PHE A 171 -2.32 -4.12 19.02
N THR A 172 -2.52 -2.93 19.58
CA THR A 172 -3.84 -2.33 19.79
C THR A 172 -3.78 -0.83 19.52
N GLY A 173 -4.95 -0.19 19.30
CA GLY A 173 -5.08 1.26 19.15
C GLY A 173 -5.33 1.76 17.73
N PHE A 174 -5.63 0.85 16.78
CA PHE A 174 -6.10 1.21 15.44
C PHE A 174 -7.57 1.67 15.46
N SER A 175 -7.96 2.58 14.57
CA SER A 175 -9.37 3.02 14.47
C SER A 175 -10.28 1.87 14.00
N LYS A 176 -11.47 1.78 14.62
CA LYS A 176 -12.55 0.84 14.26
C LYS A 176 -13.80 1.53 13.70
N ASP A 177 -13.71 2.84 13.45
CA ASP A 177 -14.88 3.70 13.16
C ASP A 177 -15.46 3.48 11.76
N ASN A 178 -14.75 2.76 10.89
CA ASN A 178 -15.19 2.48 9.53
C ASN A 178 -14.69 1.12 9.05
N MET A 179 -15.61 0.17 8.85
CA MET A 179 -15.31 -1.21 8.44
C MET A 179 -14.62 -1.31 7.07
N GLN A 180 -14.85 -0.34 6.19
CA GLN A 180 -14.28 -0.33 4.83
C GLN A 180 -12.86 0.25 4.76
N SER A 181 -12.30 0.62 5.92
CA SER A 181 -11.09 1.44 6.02
C SER A 181 -10.44 1.20 7.39
N GLN A 182 -10.05 -0.05 7.59
CA GLN A 182 -9.37 -0.55 8.78
C GLN A 182 -7.93 -0.95 8.44
N ILE A 183 -7.12 -1.23 9.48
CA ILE A 183 -5.82 -1.87 9.32
C ILE A 183 -5.98 -3.19 8.54
N THR A 184 -5.19 -3.41 7.49
CA THR A 184 -5.30 -4.56 6.56
C THR A 184 -3.97 -4.81 5.81
N SER A 185 -3.98 -5.79 4.89
CA SER A 185 -2.91 -6.08 3.92
C SER A 185 -1.55 -6.33 4.58
N LEU A 186 -1.49 -7.30 5.50
CA LEU A 186 -0.24 -7.77 6.09
C LEU A 186 0.65 -8.37 5.01
N ARG A 187 1.88 -7.88 4.87
CA ARG A 187 2.85 -8.38 3.90
C ARG A 187 4.26 -8.32 4.49
N PHE A 188 5.00 -9.43 4.38
CA PHE A 188 6.41 -9.52 4.78
C PHE A 188 7.30 -9.01 3.65
N GLY A 189 8.14 -8.02 3.93
CA GLY A 189 9.09 -7.44 2.99
C GLY A 189 10.44 -8.16 3.00
N VAL A 190 11.18 -8.04 1.90
CA VAL A 190 12.57 -8.53 1.80
C VAL A 190 13.50 -7.88 2.84
N ASP A 191 13.12 -6.71 3.37
CA ASP A 191 13.84 -5.98 4.42
C ASP A 191 13.56 -6.50 5.85
N ASN A 192 12.92 -7.66 5.98
CA ASN A 192 12.47 -8.29 7.23
C ASN A 192 11.37 -7.52 7.98
N TRP A 193 10.83 -6.43 7.42
CA TRP A 193 9.70 -5.70 8.01
C TRP A 193 8.37 -6.33 7.58
N ILE A 194 7.42 -6.37 8.51
CA ILE A 194 6.02 -6.63 8.19
C ILE A 194 5.30 -5.29 8.08
N TYR A 195 4.56 -5.10 7.01
CA TYR A 195 3.84 -3.86 6.76
C TYR A 195 2.33 -4.11 6.82
N ALA A 196 1.54 -3.08 7.12
CA ALA A 196 0.08 -3.09 7.09
C ALA A 196 -0.46 -1.73 6.58
N SER A 197 -1.48 -1.78 5.73
CA SER A 197 -2.20 -0.60 5.22
C SER A 197 -3.17 -0.09 6.28
N ASN A 198 -3.21 1.21 6.54
CA ASN A 198 -4.06 1.80 7.60
C ASN A 198 -5.05 2.85 7.06
N ASP A 199 -5.10 3.06 5.74
CA ASP A 199 -5.91 4.09 5.06
C ASP A 199 -5.78 5.49 5.71
N GLY A 200 -4.62 5.76 6.34
CA GLY A 200 -4.32 7.02 7.01
C GLY A 200 -5.16 7.30 8.26
N ARG A 201 -5.87 6.29 8.78
CA ARG A 201 -6.75 6.43 9.94
C ARG A 201 -6.00 6.88 11.19
N PRO A 202 -6.64 7.69 12.06
CA PRO A 202 -6.06 8.04 13.34
C PRO A 202 -5.99 6.83 14.27
N GLY A 203 -5.10 6.88 15.25
CA GLY A 203 -4.91 5.83 16.24
C GLY A 203 -3.62 6.03 17.01
N GLU A 204 -3.58 5.53 18.24
CA GLU A 204 -2.39 5.50 19.10
C GLU A 204 -1.98 4.04 19.32
N VAL A 205 -1.12 3.54 18.45
CA VAL A 205 -0.75 2.12 18.44
C VAL A 205 0.19 1.80 19.58
N ARG A 206 -0.09 0.71 20.30
CA ARG A 206 0.75 0.16 21.37
C ARG A 206 1.13 -1.27 21.07
N PHE A 207 2.35 -1.67 21.45
CA PHE A 207 2.84 -3.03 21.34
C PHE A 207 2.76 -3.74 22.70
N ASN A 208 1.90 -4.74 22.84
CA ASN A 208 1.61 -5.36 24.13
C ASN A 208 2.79 -6.15 24.72
N ARG A 209 3.72 -6.63 23.88
CA ARG A 209 4.96 -7.27 24.35
C ARG A 209 6.01 -6.27 24.86
N ARG A 210 5.82 -4.96 24.60
CA ARG A 210 6.65 -3.84 25.09
C ARG A 210 5.77 -2.70 25.62
N PRO A 211 5.07 -2.90 26.74
CA PRO A 211 4.14 -1.91 27.29
C PRO A 211 4.81 -0.59 27.72
N GLU A 212 6.14 -0.59 27.89
CA GLU A 212 6.96 0.58 28.19
C GLU A 212 7.24 1.49 26.97
N ALA A 213 7.07 0.98 25.75
CA ALA A 213 7.26 1.77 24.54
C ALA A 213 6.21 2.89 24.43
N ALA A 214 6.63 4.05 23.94
CA ALA A 214 5.72 5.16 23.70
C ALA A 214 4.63 4.76 22.68
N PRO A 215 3.38 5.23 22.84
CA PRO A 215 2.35 5.03 21.83
C PRO A 215 2.77 5.66 20.51
N LEU A 216 2.41 5.04 19.40
CA LEU A 216 2.73 5.53 18.06
C LEU A 216 1.48 6.13 17.41
N PRO A 217 1.43 7.45 17.17
CA PRO A 217 0.38 8.06 16.36
C PRO A 217 0.52 7.64 14.89
N VAL A 218 -0.56 7.06 14.32
CA VAL A 218 -0.58 6.52 12.95
C VAL A 218 -1.41 7.33 11.94
N GLN A 219 -1.95 8.48 12.35
CA GLN A 219 -2.73 9.33 11.46
C GLN A 219 -1.94 9.74 10.20
N GLY A 220 -2.59 9.62 9.05
CA GLY A 220 -2.00 9.93 7.74
C GLY A 220 -0.88 8.98 7.30
N ALA A 221 -0.76 7.80 7.92
CA ALA A 221 0.28 6.84 7.61
C ALA A 221 -0.23 5.40 7.55
N ASP A 222 0.58 4.55 6.92
CA ASP A 222 0.52 3.10 7.08
C ASP A 222 1.37 2.67 8.30
N PHE A 223 1.34 1.39 8.64
CA PHE A 223 2.06 0.82 9.78
C PHE A 223 3.07 -0.24 9.35
N ARG A 224 4.21 -0.34 10.03
CA ARG A 224 5.16 -1.44 9.88
C ARG A 224 5.83 -1.83 11.18
N PHE A 225 6.25 -3.09 11.30
CA PHE A 225 6.89 -3.63 12.50
C PHE A 225 7.84 -4.79 12.20
N ARG A 226 8.80 -5.01 13.11
CA ARG A 226 9.73 -6.14 13.16
C ARG A 226 9.58 -6.87 14.48
N LEU A 227 9.01 -8.07 14.45
CA LEU A 227 8.80 -8.86 15.68
C LEU A 227 10.08 -9.51 16.21
N ASP A 228 11.10 -9.70 15.37
CA ASP A 228 12.40 -10.23 15.76
C ASP A 228 13.23 -9.21 16.56
N ARG A 229 13.01 -7.90 16.34
CA ARG A 229 13.63 -6.78 17.08
C ARG A 229 12.69 -6.03 18.02
N GLY A 230 11.40 -6.35 17.95
CA GLY A 230 10.30 -5.65 18.63
C GLY A 230 10.06 -4.20 18.14
N GLU A 231 10.60 -3.82 16.98
CA GLU A 231 10.52 -2.45 16.44
C GLU A 231 9.17 -2.23 15.75
N PHE A 232 8.65 -1.00 15.78
CA PHE A 232 7.43 -0.63 15.08
C PHE A 232 7.40 0.87 14.81
N GLU A 233 6.90 1.25 13.64
CA GLU A 233 6.87 2.65 13.19
C GLU A 233 5.83 2.87 12.07
N THR A 234 5.65 4.14 11.70
CA THR A 234 4.77 4.49 10.57
C THR A 234 5.48 4.31 9.24
N ALA A 235 4.79 3.76 8.25
CA ALA A 235 5.25 3.62 6.88
C ALA A 235 4.57 4.63 5.94
N THR A 236 5.13 4.83 4.74
CA THR A 236 4.46 5.66 3.71
C THR A 236 3.14 5.00 3.34
N GLY A 237 2.08 5.81 3.36
CA GLY A 237 0.70 5.46 3.05
C GLY A 237 -0.03 6.77 2.70
N ALA A 238 -1.35 6.78 2.58
CA ALA A 238 -2.29 5.76 3.04
C ALA A 238 -2.68 4.76 1.95
N GLY A 239 -2.37 3.47 2.14
CA GLY A 239 -2.95 2.39 1.34
C GLY A 239 -4.30 1.94 1.89
N ARG A 240 -5.22 1.50 1.02
CA ARG A 240 -6.46 0.81 1.45
C ARG A 240 -6.27 -0.71 1.35
N VAL A 241 -7.28 -1.45 0.87
CA VAL A 241 -7.25 -2.90 0.69
C VAL A 241 -6.35 -3.24 -0.48
N GLY A 242 -5.43 -4.16 -0.26
CA GLY A 242 -4.48 -4.67 -1.23
C GLY A 242 -3.25 -3.76 -1.37
N ARG A 243 -2.13 -4.32 -0.93
CA ARG A 243 -0.78 -3.79 -1.09
C ARG A 243 0.14 -4.94 -1.47
N THR A 244 1.11 -4.67 -2.31
CA THR A 244 2.11 -5.65 -2.73
C THR A 244 3.51 -5.06 -2.79
N PHE A 245 4.49 -5.96 -2.88
CA PHE A 245 5.89 -5.65 -3.16
C PHE A 245 6.27 -6.27 -4.50
N ASN A 246 7.16 -5.64 -5.25
CA ASN A 246 7.94 -6.37 -6.24
C ASN A 246 9.13 -7.07 -5.55
N ASP A 247 9.96 -7.76 -6.33
CA ASP A 247 11.14 -8.48 -5.81
C ASP A 247 12.18 -7.59 -5.10
N TRP A 248 12.14 -6.29 -5.35
CA TRP A 248 13.09 -5.32 -4.83
C TRP A 248 12.54 -4.57 -3.60
N GLY A 249 11.42 -5.03 -3.03
CA GLY A 249 10.81 -4.37 -1.87
C GLY A 249 10.16 -3.02 -2.18
N HIS A 250 10.01 -2.64 -3.46
CA HIS A 250 9.26 -1.45 -3.85
C HIS A 250 7.76 -1.67 -3.61
N ARG A 251 7.08 -0.70 -2.99
CA ARG A 251 5.72 -0.86 -2.45
C ARG A 251 4.67 -0.23 -3.35
N PHE A 252 3.68 -1.04 -3.73
CA PHE A 252 2.52 -0.63 -4.52
C PHE A 252 1.24 -0.78 -3.71
N MET A 253 0.39 0.24 -3.72
CA MET A 253 -0.85 0.29 -2.94
C MET A 253 -1.99 0.89 -3.74
N SER A 254 -3.20 0.42 -3.53
CA SER A 254 -4.40 1.03 -4.08
C SER A 254 -4.94 2.12 -3.15
N ALA A 255 -5.71 3.04 -3.72
CA ALA A 255 -6.84 3.65 -3.01
C ALA A 255 -8.14 3.13 -3.63
N ALA A 256 -9.29 3.68 -3.25
CA ALA A 256 -10.57 3.31 -3.87
C ALA A 256 -10.60 3.58 -5.39
N VAL A 257 -10.04 4.71 -5.84
CA VAL A 257 -10.12 5.16 -7.24
C VAL A 257 -8.79 4.95 -7.99
N PRO A 258 -7.65 5.55 -7.59
CA PRO A 258 -6.37 5.14 -8.17
C PRO A 258 -6.07 3.71 -7.73
N HIS A 259 -6.20 2.76 -8.67
CA HIS A 259 -6.04 1.33 -8.44
C HIS A 259 -4.58 0.97 -8.09
N ILE A 260 -3.61 1.75 -8.57
CA ILE A 260 -2.20 1.52 -8.31
C ILE A 260 -1.43 2.82 -8.06
N ARG A 261 -0.72 2.86 -6.94
CA ARG A 261 0.16 3.97 -6.54
C ARG A 261 1.47 3.41 -6.00
N TYR A 262 2.53 4.17 -6.18
CA TYR A 262 3.88 3.78 -5.77
C TYR A 262 4.38 4.62 -4.61
N ALA A 263 4.87 3.99 -3.53
CA ALA A 263 5.51 4.71 -2.44
C ALA A 263 6.98 5.01 -2.76
N VAL A 264 7.21 6.16 -3.40
CA VAL A 264 8.53 6.61 -3.89
C VAL A 264 9.53 6.84 -2.74
N ILE A 265 9.11 7.58 -1.70
CA ILE A 265 9.98 7.92 -0.57
C ILE A 265 9.47 7.25 0.72
N PRO A 266 10.28 6.41 1.38
CA PRO A 266 9.95 5.84 2.68
C PRO A 266 9.73 6.92 3.76
N ARG A 267 8.64 6.81 4.52
CA ARG A 267 8.21 7.79 5.52
C ARG A 267 9.26 8.09 6.59
N ARG A 268 10.14 7.14 6.91
CA ARG A 268 11.27 7.37 7.83
C ARG A 268 12.16 8.55 7.41
N TYR A 269 12.33 8.78 6.10
CA TYR A 269 13.10 9.93 5.61
C TYR A 269 12.33 11.24 5.74
N LEU A 270 11.01 11.20 5.64
CA LEU A 270 10.18 12.40 5.76
C LEU A 270 9.96 12.78 7.22
N LYS A 271 9.90 11.81 8.12
CA LYS A 271 9.70 12.01 9.56
C LYS A 271 10.97 12.39 10.32
N ARG A 272 12.17 12.16 9.78
CA ARG A 272 13.41 12.60 10.44
C ARG A 272 13.55 14.13 10.47
N HIS A 273 12.71 14.86 9.72
CA HIS A 273 12.69 16.31 9.72
C HIS A 273 11.27 16.89 9.76
N GLU A 274 10.90 17.50 10.88
CA GLU A 274 9.53 17.99 11.13
C GLU A 274 9.15 19.29 10.40
N HIS A 275 10.12 19.98 9.80
CA HIS A 275 9.93 21.32 9.21
C HIS A 275 9.81 21.30 7.68
N LEU A 276 9.53 20.14 7.09
CA LEU A 276 9.40 20.00 5.65
C LEU A 276 8.10 20.63 5.14
N ALA A 277 8.20 21.46 4.10
CA ALA A 277 7.05 22.00 3.40
C ALA A 277 6.31 20.86 2.64
N SER A 278 5.14 20.45 3.14
CA SER A 278 4.19 19.54 2.47
C SER A 278 4.82 18.33 1.77
N PRO A 279 5.33 17.32 2.49
CA PRO A 279 5.97 16.15 1.90
C PRO A 279 5.07 15.42 0.91
N VAL A 280 5.57 15.19 -0.31
CA VAL A 280 5.01 14.24 -1.26
C VAL A 280 5.86 12.96 -1.22
N ALA A 281 5.20 11.81 -1.15
CA ALA A 281 5.88 10.52 -0.95
C ALA A 281 5.34 9.39 -1.84
N ILE A 282 4.22 9.65 -2.52
CA ILE A 282 3.45 8.66 -3.27
C ILE A 282 3.18 9.24 -4.64
N ASP A 283 3.37 8.41 -5.66
CA ASP A 283 3.04 8.72 -7.04
C ASP A 283 1.85 7.88 -7.52
N ASN A 284 1.05 8.45 -8.42
CA ASN A 284 -0.01 7.72 -9.11
C ASN A 284 0.53 7.26 -10.47
N ILE A 285 0.78 5.95 -10.60
CA ILE A 285 1.63 5.44 -11.68
C ILE A 285 0.85 4.91 -12.89
N ASN A 286 -0.49 4.93 -12.85
CA ASN A 286 -1.30 4.51 -14.01
C ASN A 286 -1.20 5.53 -15.16
N ASP A 287 -0.95 5.05 -16.38
CA ASP A 287 -0.86 5.88 -17.59
C ASP A 287 -2.08 5.76 -18.53
N HIS A 288 -2.99 4.84 -18.23
CA HIS A 288 -4.14 4.50 -19.06
C HIS A 288 -5.48 5.02 -18.52
N GLY A 289 -5.44 5.77 -17.41
CA GLY A 289 -6.61 6.36 -16.78
C GLY A 289 -7.39 5.35 -15.93
N LEU A 290 -8.65 5.66 -15.67
CA LEU A 290 -9.49 4.88 -14.77
C LEU A 290 -10.42 3.90 -15.50
N ARG A 291 -10.32 3.78 -16.82
CA ARG A 291 -11.26 2.99 -17.61
C ARG A 291 -11.00 1.49 -17.39
N MET A 292 -12.09 0.74 -17.23
CA MET A 292 -12.12 -0.72 -17.15
C MET A 292 -13.18 -1.31 -18.09
N PHE A 293 -13.05 -2.59 -18.43
CA PHE A 293 -13.91 -3.29 -19.39
C PHE A 293 -14.74 -4.39 -18.70
N GLN A 294 -15.77 -3.97 -17.95
CA GLN A 294 -16.71 -4.90 -17.31
C GLN A 294 -17.71 -5.48 -18.32
N LEU A 295 -18.16 -6.74 -18.09
CA LEU A 295 -19.17 -7.39 -18.93
C LEU A 295 -20.60 -7.20 -18.39
N THR A 296 -20.73 -6.96 -17.09
CA THR A 296 -22.00 -6.81 -16.39
C THR A 296 -22.44 -5.35 -16.40
N GLN A 297 -23.74 -5.10 -16.37
CA GLN A 297 -24.28 -3.74 -16.17
C GLN A 297 -24.24 -3.36 -14.69
N ALA A 298 -24.09 -2.07 -14.39
CA ALA A 298 -24.23 -1.59 -13.02
C ALA A 298 -25.63 -1.91 -12.45
N PRO A 299 -25.74 -2.34 -11.18
CA PRO A 299 -27.03 -2.62 -10.57
C PRO A 299 -27.91 -1.36 -10.50
N TYR A 300 -29.22 -1.54 -10.58
CA TYR A 300 -30.21 -0.45 -10.63
C TYR A 300 -29.97 0.66 -9.58
N TRP A 301 -29.77 0.29 -8.31
CA TRP A 301 -29.55 1.26 -7.23
C TRP A 301 -28.31 2.13 -7.49
N ARG A 302 -27.27 1.57 -8.10
CA ARG A 302 -26.01 2.26 -8.35
C ARG A 302 -26.15 3.25 -9.49
N VAL A 303 -26.86 2.88 -10.55
CA VAL A 303 -27.22 3.78 -11.65
C VAL A 303 -28.00 4.98 -11.12
N GLU A 304 -29.04 4.72 -10.32
CA GLU A 304 -29.91 5.78 -9.79
C GLU A 304 -29.16 6.68 -8.79
N ARG A 305 -28.38 6.12 -7.87
CA ARG A 305 -27.55 6.88 -6.93
C ARG A 305 -26.52 7.76 -7.66
N THR A 306 -25.87 7.21 -8.69
CA THR A 306 -24.87 7.93 -9.50
C THR A 306 -25.51 9.15 -10.16
N LYS A 307 -26.68 8.97 -10.78
CA LYS A 307 -27.46 10.07 -11.36
C LYS A 307 -27.79 11.17 -10.34
N ARG A 308 -28.25 10.79 -9.14
CA ARG A 308 -28.56 11.74 -8.04
C ARG A 308 -27.32 12.49 -7.54
N ARG A 309 -26.15 11.84 -7.50
CA ARG A 309 -24.88 12.48 -7.12
C ARG A 309 -24.41 13.45 -8.18
N GLN A 310 -24.47 13.05 -9.45
CA GLN A 310 -24.11 13.93 -10.56
C GLN A 310 -24.96 15.19 -10.56
N GLN A 311 -26.28 15.05 -10.42
CA GLN A 311 -27.17 16.21 -10.33
C GLN A 311 -26.76 17.17 -9.20
N ARG A 312 -26.37 16.65 -8.02
CA ARG A 312 -25.89 17.48 -6.92
C ARG A 312 -24.56 18.18 -7.24
N TYR A 313 -23.65 17.53 -7.96
CA TYR A 313 -22.40 18.16 -8.40
C TYR A 313 -22.68 19.28 -9.40
N ASP A 314 -23.57 19.05 -10.36
CA ASP A 314 -23.97 20.04 -11.36
C ASP A 314 -24.65 21.25 -10.71
N GLU A 315 -25.59 21.02 -9.79
CA GLU A 315 -26.27 22.06 -9.01
C GLU A 315 -25.30 22.87 -8.13
N ALA A 316 -24.22 22.23 -7.65
CA ALA A 316 -23.16 22.88 -6.87
C ALA A 316 -22.05 23.51 -7.73
N GLY A 317 -22.10 23.38 -9.06
CA GLY A 317 -21.06 23.86 -9.96
C GLY A 317 -19.70 23.18 -9.79
N LEU A 318 -19.68 21.94 -9.32
CA LEU A 318 -18.46 21.16 -9.12
C LEU A 318 -18.04 20.48 -10.42
N ASP A 319 -16.77 20.64 -10.82
CA ASP A 319 -16.18 19.93 -11.97
C ASP A 319 -15.84 18.48 -11.57
N ARG A 320 -16.89 17.65 -11.43
CA ARG A 320 -16.80 16.24 -11.04
C ARG A 320 -17.78 15.40 -11.84
N THR A 321 -17.30 14.24 -12.31
CA THR A 321 -18.12 13.24 -12.99
C THR A 321 -18.21 11.98 -12.13
N GLU A 322 -19.43 11.53 -11.85
CA GLU A 322 -19.70 10.25 -11.18
C GLU A 322 -19.97 9.18 -12.24
N TYR A 323 -19.29 8.04 -12.14
CA TYR A 323 -19.43 6.91 -13.05
C TYR A 323 -20.10 5.73 -12.35
N ALA A 324 -21.14 5.16 -12.97
CA ALA A 324 -21.79 3.96 -12.45
C ALA A 324 -21.02 2.69 -12.84
N GLU A 325 -20.36 2.71 -14.00
CA GLU A 325 -19.71 1.59 -14.68
C GLU A 325 -18.49 2.07 -15.50
N ASP A 326 -17.74 1.13 -16.04
CA ASP A 326 -16.58 1.31 -16.93
C ASP A 326 -15.39 2.06 -16.32
N HIS A 327 -15.47 2.44 -15.05
CA HIS A 327 -14.39 3.14 -14.34
C HIS A 327 -14.13 2.52 -12.98
N PHE A 328 -12.86 2.49 -12.57
CA PHE A 328 -12.47 2.09 -11.23
C PHE A 328 -13.19 2.92 -10.16
N THR A 329 -13.85 2.23 -9.23
CA THR A 329 -14.59 2.86 -8.14
C THR A 329 -14.31 2.25 -6.77
N GLY A 330 -13.79 1.02 -6.74
CA GLY A 330 -13.55 0.26 -5.53
C GLY A 330 -12.47 -0.79 -5.72
N ALA A 331 -11.36 -0.42 -6.39
CA ALA A 331 -10.21 -1.30 -6.60
C ALA A 331 -9.85 -2.02 -5.28
N THR A 332 -9.83 -3.34 -5.31
CA THR A 332 -9.58 -4.20 -4.14
C THR A 332 -8.09 -4.52 -3.96
N GLY A 333 -7.27 -3.73 -4.64
CA GLY A 333 -5.82 -3.64 -4.57
C GLY A 333 -5.06 -4.73 -5.29
N GLY A 334 -3.76 -4.48 -5.44
CA GLY A 334 -2.91 -5.19 -6.41
C GLY A 334 -2.10 -6.33 -5.80
N THR A 335 -1.93 -7.39 -6.58
CA THR A 335 -1.03 -8.52 -6.30
C THR A 335 0.06 -8.57 -7.37
N TYR A 336 1.32 -8.48 -6.95
CA TYR A 336 2.47 -8.61 -7.85
C TYR A 336 2.69 -10.08 -8.18
N TYR A 337 2.82 -10.39 -9.47
CA TYR A 337 3.13 -11.73 -9.93
C TYR A 337 4.65 -11.95 -10.03
N GLY A 338 5.22 -12.48 -8.96
CA GLY A 338 6.66 -12.81 -8.85
C GLY A 338 6.95 -14.30 -8.95
N ALA A 339 6.23 -15.04 -9.79
CA ALA A 339 6.36 -16.50 -9.93
C ALA A 339 6.60 -16.96 -11.37
N HIS A 340 6.96 -18.24 -11.54
CA HIS A 340 7.52 -18.78 -12.78
C HIS A 340 6.54 -19.62 -13.60
N ALA A 341 5.30 -19.79 -13.14
CA ALA A 341 4.36 -20.71 -13.77
C ALA A 341 3.61 -20.06 -14.95
N PHE A 342 3.38 -18.75 -14.92
CA PHE A 342 2.80 -18.03 -16.05
C PHE A 342 3.88 -17.76 -17.10
N PRO A 343 3.49 -17.49 -18.37
CA PRO A 343 4.43 -17.04 -19.38
C PRO A 343 5.27 -15.85 -18.91
N GLU A 344 6.51 -15.76 -19.38
CA GLU A 344 7.52 -14.82 -18.88
C GLU A 344 7.05 -13.36 -18.89
N GLU A 345 6.25 -12.96 -19.87
CA GLU A 345 5.69 -11.61 -20.00
C GLU A 345 4.69 -11.23 -18.88
N PHE A 346 4.26 -12.20 -18.07
CA PHE A 346 3.45 -11.97 -16.89
C PHE A 346 4.27 -11.73 -15.62
N TYR A 347 5.53 -12.16 -15.60
CA TYR A 347 6.43 -11.90 -14.48
C TYR A 347 6.59 -10.38 -14.29
N GLY A 348 6.31 -9.91 -13.09
CA GLY A 348 6.45 -8.50 -12.75
C GLY A 348 5.17 -7.67 -12.88
N ASN A 349 4.09 -8.24 -13.42
CA ASN A 349 2.81 -7.54 -13.56
C ASN A 349 2.05 -7.48 -12.24
N VAL A 350 1.14 -6.52 -12.13
CA VAL A 350 0.24 -6.36 -10.97
C VAL A 350 -1.19 -6.65 -11.39
N PHE A 351 -1.85 -7.53 -10.65
CA PHE A 351 -3.25 -7.89 -10.86
C PHE A 351 -4.12 -7.27 -9.78
N THR A 352 -5.11 -6.47 -10.19
CA THR A 352 -5.98 -5.71 -9.27
C THR A 352 -7.43 -6.15 -9.47
N GLY A 353 -8.07 -6.63 -8.41
CA GLY A 353 -9.50 -6.89 -8.44
C GLY A 353 -10.32 -5.59 -8.49
N GLU A 354 -11.48 -5.64 -9.13
CA GLU A 354 -12.52 -4.62 -8.98
C GLU A 354 -13.87 -5.30 -8.74
N SER A 355 -14.23 -5.44 -7.46
CA SER A 355 -15.44 -6.12 -7.01
C SER A 355 -16.71 -5.54 -7.60
N ALA A 356 -16.76 -4.22 -7.82
CA ALA A 356 -17.94 -3.59 -8.40
C ALA A 356 -18.14 -3.91 -9.89
N GLY A 357 -17.02 -4.03 -10.62
CA GLY A 357 -16.98 -4.31 -12.06
C GLY A 357 -16.89 -5.80 -12.40
N ASN A 358 -16.86 -6.69 -11.39
CA ASN A 358 -16.79 -8.14 -11.57
C ASN A 358 -15.58 -8.60 -12.42
N LEU A 359 -14.40 -8.02 -12.17
CA LEU A 359 -13.22 -8.22 -13.03
C LEU A 359 -11.89 -8.19 -12.25
N VAL A 360 -10.84 -8.68 -12.89
CA VAL A 360 -9.43 -8.51 -12.49
C VAL A 360 -8.70 -7.78 -13.62
N HIS A 361 -8.18 -6.61 -13.30
CA HIS A 361 -7.34 -5.80 -14.17
C HIS A 361 -5.87 -6.20 -14.05
N ARG A 362 -5.09 -6.01 -15.11
CA ARG A 362 -3.64 -6.24 -15.13
C ARG A 362 -2.89 -5.00 -15.59
N ASP A 363 -1.89 -4.63 -14.79
CA ASP A 363 -0.91 -3.59 -15.11
C ASP A 363 0.47 -4.21 -15.36
N ILE A 364 1.15 -3.74 -16.40
CA ILE A 364 2.57 -4.00 -16.66
C ILE A 364 3.39 -2.90 -16.00
N LEU A 365 4.20 -3.25 -15.02
CA LEU A 365 5.09 -2.30 -14.35
C LEU A 365 6.37 -2.07 -15.16
N ARG A 366 6.67 -0.81 -15.43
CA ARG A 366 7.90 -0.37 -16.08
C ARG A 366 8.61 0.66 -15.22
N LEU A 367 9.93 0.59 -15.20
CA LEU A 367 10.80 1.55 -14.54
C LEU A 367 11.96 1.86 -15.48
N ASP A 368 11.95 3.06 -16.05
CA ASP A 368 13.05 3.56 -16.86
C ASP A 368 14.25 3.89 -15.96
N GLU A 369 15.48 3.75 -16.47
CA GLU A 369 16.69 3.93 -15.67
C GLU A 369 16.86 5.34 -15.12
N ASP A 370 16.41 6.34 -15.89
CA ASP A 370 16.43 7.76 -15.57
C ASP A 370 15.21 8.21 -14.73
N SER A 371 14.28 7.30 -14.43
CA SER A 371 13.11 7.56 -13.60
C SER A 371 13.30 7.05 -12.17
N VAL A 372 12.73 7.79 -11.22
CA VAL A 372 12.63 7.38 -9.80
C VAL A 372 11.27 6.75 -9.47
N THR A 373 10.33 6.78 -10.42
CA THR A 373 8.96 6.27 -10.29
C THR A 373 8.64 5.25 -11.37
N TYR A 374 7.61 4.46 -11.14
CA TYR A 374 7.13 3.47 -12.09
C TYR A 374 6.08 4.06 -13.03
N THR A 375 5.89 3.39 -14.15
CA THR A 375 4.69 3.49 -14.98
C THR A 375 3.97 2.14 -14.94
N ALA A 376 2.67 2.17 -14.72
CA ALA A 376 1.77 1.03 -14.80
C ALA A 376 0.93 1.18 -16.08
N SER A 377 1.19 0.31 -17.05
CA SER A 377 0.59 0.35 -18.38
C SER A 377 -0.29 -0.86 -18.65
N ARG A 378 -1.39 -0.64 -19.36
CA ARG A 378 -2.22 -1.72 -19.91
C ARG A 378 -1.49 -2.44 -21.05
N SER A 379 -1.70 -3.75 -21.19
CA SER A 379 -1.16 -4.49 -22.33
C SER A 379 -1.79 -4.03 -23.64
N GLU A 380 -1.04 -4.05 -24.74
CA GLU A 380 -1.56 -3.81 -26.09
C GLU A 380 -2.62 -4.84 -26.50
N GLU A 381 -2.62 -6.02 -25.87
CA GLU A 381 -3.60 -7.10 -26.08
C GLU A 381 -4.89 -6.91 -25.26
N GLU A 382 -4.90 -5.96 -24.32
CA GLU A 382 -5.99 -5.75 -23.33
C GLU A 382 -6.64 -4.36 -23.46
N THR A 383 -6.55 -3.73 -24.64
CA THR A 383 -7.07 -2.36 -24.87
C THR A 383 -8.59 -2.24 -24.94
N ASP A 384 -9.30 -3.36 -25.03
CA ASP A 384 -10.77 -3.45 -25.14
C ASP A 384 -11.38 -4.53 -24.24
N ARG A 385 -10.58 -5.09 -23.33
CA ARG A 385 -10.93 -6.20 -22.43
C ARG A 385 -10.11 -6.14 -21.15
N GLU A 386 -10.48 -6.93 -20.16
CA GLU A 386 -9.64 -7.15 -18.97
C GLU A 386 -8.94 -8.51 -19.01
N PHE A 387 -7.97 -8.70 -18.11
CA PHE A 387 -7.30 -9.99 -17.94
C PHE A 387 -8.32 -11.09 -17.60
N LEU A 388 -9.24 -10.79 -16.67
CA LEU A 388 -10.41 -11.61 -16.35
C LEU A 388 -11.62 -10.70 -16.14
N ALA A 389 -12.72 -10.95 -16.85
CA ALA A 389 -14.01 -10.31 -16.57
C ALA A 389 -15.12 -11.36 -16.50
N SER A 390 -16.09 -11.17 -15.62
CA SER A 390 -17.20 -12.11 -15.44
C SER A 390 -18.51 -11.54 -15.98
N GLY A 391 -19.26 -12.37 -16.71
CA GLY A 391 -20.68 -12.13 -16.99
C GLY A 391 -21.61 -12.43 -15.81
N ASP A 392 -21.10 -12.98 -14.71
CA ASP A 392 -21.84 -13.18 -13.47
C ASP A 392 -21.73 -11.94 -12.57
N PRO A 393 -22.82 -11.17 -12.35
CA PRO A 393 -22.77 -10.00 -11.49
C PRO A 393 -22.55 -10.32 -10.00
N TRP A 394 -22.56 -11.59 -9.59
CA TRP A 394 -22.25 -12.00 -8.21
C TRP A 394 -20.75 -12.17 -7.94
N PHE A 395 -19.90 -12.26 -8.96
CA PHE A 395 -18.45 -12.44 -8.82
C PHE A 395 -17.78 -11.19 -8.22
N ARG A 396 -17.28 -11.25 -6.98
CA ARG A 396 -16.67 -10.14 -6.23
C ARG A 396 -15.21 -10.48 -5.89
N PRO A 397 -14.25 -10.28 -6.81
CA PRO A 397 -12.84 -10.50 -6.53
C PRO A 397 -12.31 -9.47 -5.52
N VAL A 398 -12.12 -9.90 -4.27
CA VAL A 398 -11.75 -9.03 -3.16
C VAL A 398 -10.25 -9.03 -2.87
N THR A 399 -9.55 -10.13 -3.09
CA THR A 399 -8.08 -10.20 -3.03
C THR A 399 -7.57 -11.26 -3.99
N LEU A 400 -6.27 -11.22 -4.26
CA LEU A 400 -5.56 -12.25 -4.98
C LEU A 400 -4.32 -12.66 -4.19
N THR A 401 -3.80 -13.85 -4.47
CA THR A 401 -2.52 -14.31 -3.91
C THR A 401 -1.81 -15.23 -4.89
N VAL A 402 -0.48 -15.31 -4.80
CA VAL A 402 0.34 -16.22 -5.62
C VAL A 402 0.72 -17.41 -4.77
N GLY A 403 0.38 -18.61 -5.22
CA GLY A 403 0.65 -19.85 -4.49
C GLY A 403 2.10 -20.31 -4.58
N PRO A 404 2.48 -21.31 -3.77
CA PRO A 404 3.81 -21.93 -3.84
C PRO A 404 4.07 -22.63 -5.17
N ASP A 405 3.01 -23.09 -5.84
CA ASP A 405 2.99 -23.63 -7.21
C ASP A 405 3.25 -22.55 -8.28
N GLY A 406 3.18 -21.28 -7.93
CA GLY A 406 3.34 -20.15 -8.84
C GLY A 406 2.07 -19.77 -9.60
N TYR A 407 0.91 -20.33 -9.25
CA TYR A 407 -0.37 -19.94 -9.84
C TYR A 407 -0.99 -18.74 -9.12
N LEU A 408 -1.90 -18.05 -9.82
CA LEU A 408 -2.64 -16.92 -9.27
C LEU A 408 -4.00 -17.40 -8.75
N TYR A 409 -4.28 -17.13 -7.49
CA TYR A 409 -5.53 -17.48 -6.83
C TYR A 409 -6.40 -16.23 -6.68
N VAL A 410 -7.66 -16.34 -7.07
CA VAL A 410 -8.66 -15.27 -7.00
C VAL A 410 -9.62 -15.57 -5.86
N ILE A 411 -9.64 -14.69 -4.86
CA ILE A 411 -10.54 -14.81 -3.71
C ILE A 411 -11.82 -14.05 -4.03
N ASP A 412 -12.90 -14.80 -4.20
CA ASP A 412 -14.22 -14.30 -4.58
C ASP A 412 -15.18 -14.39 -3.40
N MET A 413 -15.57 -13.24 -2.85
CA MET A 413 -16.55 -13.17 -1.77
C MET A 413 -17.95 -13.63 -2.22
N TYR A 414 -18.21 -13.60 -3.52
CA TYR A 414 -19.43 -14.04 -4.22
C TYR A 414 -20.74 -13.52 -3.61
N ARG A 415 -21.03 -12.24 -3.83
CA ARG A 415 -22.21 -11.55 -3.27
C ARG A 415 -23.03 -10.86 -4.34
N GLN A 416 -24.36 -10.93 -4.20
CA GLN A 416 -25.27 -10.16 -5.06
C GLN A 416 -24.99 -8.65 -4.94
N HIS A 417 -24.70 -8.17 -3.72
CA HIS A 417 -24.35 -6.79 -3.42
C HIS A 417 -23.14 -6.74 -2.47
N ILE A 418 -22.11 -5.98 -2.85
CA ILE A 418 -20.85 -5.87 -2.10
C ILE A 418 -20.76 -4.57 -1.30
N GLU A 419 -21.49 -3.53 -1.72
CA GLU A 419 -21.42 -2.21 -1.10
C GLU A 419 -22.04 -2.18 0.30
N HIS A 420 -21.37 -1.46 1.20
CA HIS A 420 -21.89 -1.22 2.53
C HIS A 420 -23.19 -0.39 2.45
N PRO A 421 -24.25 -0.73 3.23
CA PRO A 421 -25.55 -0.07 3.15
C PRO A 421 -25.51 1.45 3.27
N VAL A 422 -24.57 2.00 4.06
CA VAL A 422 -24.38 3.45 4.24
C VAL A 422 -24.07 4.20 2.93
N ALA A 423 -23.54 3.51 1.91
CA ALA A 423 -23.22 4.11 0.61
C ALA A 423 -24.44 4.25 -0.33
N ILE A 424 -25.62 3.78 0.08
CA ILE A 424 -26.85 3.70 -0.70
C ILE A 424 -27.93 4.56 -0.01
N ASP A 425 -28.76 5.27 -0.79
CA ASP A 425 -29.89 6.04 -0.26
C ASP A 425 -30.99 5.11 0.28
N GLU A 426 -31.70 5.47 1.35
CA GLU A 426 -32.67 4.59 2.04
C GLU A 426 -33.76 4.03 1.13
N ASP A 427 -34.30 4.85 0.22
CA ASP A 427 -35.37 4.42 -0.70
C ASP A 427 -34.91 3.33 -1.68
N LEU A 428 -33.62 3.35 -2.04
CA LEU A 428 -33.00 2.38 -2.95
C LEU A 428 -32.68 1.04 -2.27
N LYS A 429 -32.73 0.96 -0.93
CA LYS A 429 -32.46 -0.27 -0.17
C LYS A 429 -33.66 -1.21 -0.05
N THR A 430 -34.86 -0.72 -0.35
CA THR A 430 -36.14 -1.41 -0.08
C THR A 430 -36.18 -2.86 -0.61
N ASP A 431 -35.53 -3.12 -1.74
CA ASP A 431 -35.52 -4.44 -2.40
C ASP A 431 -34.13 -5.11 -2.37
N ILE A 432 -33.23 -4.67 -1.48
CA ILE A 432 -31.86 -5.18 -1.35
C ILE A 432 -31.73 -6.07 -0.12
N ASP A 433 -31.28 -7.30 -0.34
CA ASP A 433 -30.85 -8.21 0.73
C ASP A 433 -29.32 -8.33 0.71
N PHE A 434 -28.67 -7.65 1.65
CA PHE A 434 -27.21 -7.63 1.81
C PHE A 434 -26.62 -8.97 2.32
N SER A 435 -27.48 -9.94 2.68
CA SER A 435 -27.05 -11.27 3.11
C SER A 435 -26.93 -12.28 1.96
N ARG A 436 -27.46 -11.98 0.78
CA ARG A 436 -27.42 -12.92 -0.36
C ARG A 436 -25.98 -13.19 -0.80
N GLY A 437 -25.62 -14.47 -0.84
CA GLY A 437 -24.28 -14.95 -1.20
C GLY A 437 -23.36 -15.22 -0.01
N ARG A 438 -23.76 -14.94 1.24
CA ARG A 438 -22.96 -15.19 2.47
C ARG A 438 -22.42 -16.61 2.63
N GLU A 439 -23.09 -17.56 2.01
CA GLU A 439 -22.77 -18.98 2.10
C GLU A 439 -22.25 -19.50 0.76
N GLN A 440 -21.77 -18.63 -0.14
CA GLN A 440 -21.51 -18.97 -1.55
C GLN A 440 -20.14 -18.50 -2.09
N GLY A 441 -19.21 -18.16 -1.20
CA GLY A 441 -17.88 -17.66 -1.50
C GLY A 441 -16.93 -18.73 -2.05
N ARG A 442 -16.04 -18.30 -2.95
CA ARG A 442 -15.24 -19.20 -3.79
C ARG A 442 -13.81 -18.75 -3.87
N ILE A 443 -12.93 -19.69 -4.14
CA ILE A 443 -11.54 -19.44 -4.49
C ILE A 443 -11.28 -20.15 -5.80
N TYR A 444 -10.87 -19.37 -6.80
CA TYR A 444 -10.46 -19.90 -8.11
C TYR A 444 -8.95 -19.88 -8.23
N ARG A 445 -8.42 -20.79 -9.05
CA ARG A 445 -7.00 -20.83 -9.43
C ARG A 445 -6.89 -20.65 -10.94
N ILE A 446 -6.03 -19.72 -11.36
CA ILE A 446 -5.72 -19.46 -12.76
C ILE A 446 -4.42 -20.17 -13.10
N VAL A 447 -4.45 -21.01 -14.14
CA VAL A 447 -3.34 -21.86 -14.58
C VAL A 447 -3.05 -21.64 -16.07
N PRO A 448 -1.79 -21.71 -16.52
CA PRO A 448 -1.46 -21.63 -17.95
C PRO A 448 -2.00 -22.87 -18.71
N LYS A 449 -2.39 -22.69 -19.97
CA LYS A 449 -2.72 -23.79 -20.88
C LYS A 449 -1.44 -24.32 -21.56
N GLY A 450 -1.33 -25.64 -21.72
CA GLY A 450 -0.40 -26.24 -22.69
C GLY A 450 0.99 -26.66 -22.19
N GLU A 451 1.29 -26.56 -20.89
CA GLU A 451 2.45 -27.23 -20.26
C GLU A 451 2.00 -28.45 -19.45
N ASP A 452 2.94 -29.29 -18.97
CA ASP A 452 2.68 -30.31 -17.94
C ASP A 452 2.18 -29.61 -16.65
N THR A 453 0.89 -29.27 -16.62
CA THR A 453 0.14 -28.79 -15.44
C THR A 453 0.10 -29.84 -14.31
N GLU A 454 0.78 -30.97 -14.50
CA GLU A 454 0.82 -32.12 -13.61
C GLU A 454 1.94 -32.07 -12.54
N LYS A 455 2.94 -31.18 -12.65
CA LYS A 455 4.00 -31.10 -11.61
C LYS A 455 3.64 -30.10 -10.51
N ARG A 456 2.77 -30.53 -9.60
CA ARG A 456 2.54 -29.77 -8.36
C ARG A 456 3.77 -29.83 -7.47
N ILE A 457 4.14 -28.66 -6.96
CA ILE A 457 5.25 -28.51 -6.03
C ILE A 457 4.72 -28.82 -4.63
N SER A 458 5.20 -29.92 -4.03
CA SER A 458 4.99 -30.17 -2.60
C SER A 458 5.83 -29.16 -1.81
N ALA A 459 5.19 -28.10 -1.33
CA ALA A 459 5.85 -26.98 -0.70
C ALA A 459 5.95 -27.18 0.81
N ASN A 460 6.97 -27.90 1.29
CA ASN A 460 7.17 -28.08 2.73
C ASN A 460 8.55 -27.58 3.18
N LEU A 461 8.70 -26.25 3.28
CA LEU A 461 9.91 -25.60 3.81
C LEU A 461 10.02 -25.71 5.33
N LYS A 462 8.91 -26.02 6.02
CA LYS A 462 8.90 -26.16 7.48
C LYS A 462 9.90 -27.23 7.94
N GLU A 463 9.97 -28.35 7.23
CA GLU A 463 10.82 -29.51 7.55
C GLU A 463 12.24 -29.42 6.99
N MET A 464 12.53 -28.46 6.11
CA MET A 464 13.86 -28.29 5.51
C MET A 464 14.88 -27.79 6.53
N ASP A 465 16.14 -28.22 6.39
CA ASP A 465 17.25 -27.69 7.17
C ASP A 465 17.68 -26.28 6.70
N ASN A 466 18.57 -25.63 7.44
CA ASN A 466 18.94 -24.24 7.14
C ASN A 466 19.77 -24.11 5.85
N GLY A 467 20.51 -25.16 5.46
CA GLY A 467 21.23 -25.19 4.19
C GLY A 467 20.27 -25.27 3.00
N GLU A 468 19.29 -26.19 3.08
CA GLU A 468 18.22 -26.33 2.08
C GLU A 468 17.40 -25.03 1.95
N LEU A 469 17.04 -24.39 3.08
CA LEU A 469 16.37 -23.09 3.05
C LEU A 469 17.21 -22.01 2.36
N ALA A 470 18.53 -21.99 2.58
CA ALA A 470 19.39 -21.01 1.94
C ALA A 470 19.39 -21.15 0.41
N GLU A 471 19.30 -22.37 -0.13
CA GLU A 471 19.19 -22.60 -1.58
C GLU A 471 17.91 -21.97 -2.16
N HIS A 472 16.80 -22.02 -1.41
CA HIS A 472 15.52 -21.47 -1.84
C HIS A 472 15.46 -19.93 -1.88
N LEU A 473 16.47 -19.22 -1.37
CA LEU A 473 16.60 -17.77 -1.58
C LEU A 473 16.80 -17.41 -3.06
N ALA A 474 17.23 -18.36 -3.90
CA ALA A 474 17.37 -18.21 -5.34
C ALA A 474 16.20 -18.78 -6.16
N HIS A 475 15.12 -19.21 -5.51
CA HIS A 475 14.00 -19.84 -6.21
C HIS A 475 13.24 -18.86 -7.13
N GLY A 476 12.71 -19.33 -8.27
CA GLY A 476 12.03 -18.47 -9.25
C GLY A 476 10.70 -17.86 -8.77
N ASN A 477 10.04 -18.50 -7.80
CA ASN A 477 8.82 -18.00 -7.15
C ASN A 477 9.14 -17.23 -5.86
N GLN A 478 8.69 -15.97 -5.78
CA GLN A 478 8.87 -15.05 -4.67
C GLN A 478 8.38 -15.60 -3.33
N TRP A 479 7.29 -16.40 -3.34
CA TRP A 479 6.79 -17.05 -2.13
C TRP A 479 7.86 -17.91 -1.46
N TRP A 480 8.63 -18.67 -2.24
CA TRP A 480 9.71 -19.52 -1.74
C TRP A 480 10.84 -18.69 -1.15
N ARG A 481 11.27 -17.63 -1.86
CA ARG A 481 12.37 -16.78 -1.41
C ARG A 481 12.05 -16.08 -0.08
N LEU A 482 10.86 -15.46 0.00
CA LEU A 482 10.42 -14.77 1.22
C LEU A 482 10.16 -15.74 2.37
N THR A 483 9.56 -16.90 2.10
CA THR A 483 9.31 -17.91 3.14
C THR A 483 10.61 -18.49 3.69
N ALA A 484 11.56 -18.83 2.81
CA ALA A 484 12.88 -19.31 3.22
C ALA A 484 13.64 -18.26 4.03
N GLN A 485 13.69 -17.01 3.57
CA GLN A 485 14.29 -15.91 4.32
C GLN A 485 13.63 -15.73 5.70
N ARG A 486 12.29 -15.68 5.75
CA ARG A 486 11.55 -15.55 7.01
C ARG A 486 11.94 -16.68 7.97
N LEU A 487 11.95 -17.92 7.52
CA LEU A 487 12.30 -19.07 8.35
C LEU A 487 13.76 -19.01 8.85
N LEU A 488 14.72 -18.64 8.01
CA LEU A 488 16.12 -18.46 8.42
C LEU A 488 16.25 -17.38 9.50
N VAL A 489 15.57 -16.23 9.32
CA VAL A 489 15.54 -15.15 10.30
C VAL A 489 14.77 -15.54 11.57
N GLU A 490 13.72 -16.34 11.48
CA GLU A 490 13.01 -16.85 12.65
C GLU A 490 13.86 -17.84 13.47
N ARG A 491 14.65 -18.69 12.79
CA ARG A 491 15.51 -19.72 13.38
C ARG A 491 16.80 -19.17 14.01
N GLN A 492 17.30 -18.03 13.51
CA GLN A 492 18.50 -17.35 14.03
C GLN A 492 19.78 -18.22 14.08
N ASP A 493 19.84 -19.29 13.29
CA ASP A 493 21.04 -20.13 13.20
C ASP A 493 22.07 -19.47 12.29
N ARG A 494 23.25 -19.16 12.85
CA ARG A 494 24.33 -18.48 12.12
C ARG A 494 25.24 -19.45 11.35
N SER A 495 24.98 -20.75 11.40
CA SER A 495 25.73 -21.76 10.63
C SER A 495 25.66 -21.52 9.11
N VAL A 496 24.59 -20.88 8.62
CA VAL A 496 24.39 -20.55 7.20
C VAL A 496 25.14 -19.31 6.71
N VAL A 497 25.73 -18.51 7.61
CA VAL A 497 26.39 -17.24 7.24
C VAL A 497 27.41 -17.39 6.10
N PRO A 498 28.32 -18.39 6.09
CA PRO A 498 29.26 -18.56 4.98
C PRO A 498 28.57 -18.78 3.63
N VAL A 499 27.48 -19.56 3.60
CA VAL A 499 26.70 -19.83 2.38
C VAL A 499 25.99 -18.56 1.90
N LEU A 500 25.49 -17.73 2.82
CA LEU A 500 24.85 -16.46 2.47
C LEU A 500 25.86 -15.43 1.95
N GLU A 501 27.07 -15.36 2.53
CA GLU A 501 28.16 -14.51 2.02
C GLU A 501 28.59 -14.94 0.61
N GLU A 502 28.73 -16.26 0.37
CA GLU A 502 29.00 -16.80 -0.96
C GLU A 502 27.86 -16.47 -1.94
N MET A 503 26.60 -16.61 -1.53
CA MET A 503 25.44 -16.26 -2.35
C MET A 503 25.45 -14.78 -2.73
N LEU A 504 25.64 -13.88 -1.76
CA LEU A 504 25.73 -12.43 -1.98
C LEU A 504 26.86 -12.07 -2.95
N THR A 505 27.95 -12.84 -2.99
CA THR A 505 29.12 -12.51 -3.81
C THR A 505 29.12 -13.16 -5.19
N GLN A 506 28.53 -14.34 -5.35
CA GLN A 506 28.72 -15.18 -6.54
C GLN A 506 27.43 -15.55 -7.28
N ASN A 507 26.25 -15.43 -6.64
CA ASN A 507 25.03 -15.88 -7.28
C ASN A 507 24.68 -14.99 -8.49
N LYS A 508 24.29 -15.60 -9.61
CA LYS A 508 23.94 -14.88 -10.84
C LYS A 508 22.63 -14.10 -10.73
N ASP A 509 21.69 -14.60 -9.95
CA ASP A 509 20.40 -13.95 -9.74
C ASP A 509 20.54 -12.81 -8.72
N PRO A 510 20.37 -11.53 -9.12
CA PRO A 510 20.39 -10.42 -8.18
C PRO A 510 19.34 -10.54 -7.08
N ARG A 511 18.19 -11.18 -7.33
CA ARG A 511 17.17 -11.39 -6.28
C ARG A 511 17.72 -12.28 -5.18
N ALA A 512 18.44 -13.34 -5.53
CA ALA A 512 19.09 -14.21 -4.55
C ALA A 512 20.13 -13.46 -3.72
N ARG A 513 20.95 -12.62 -4.37
CA ARG A 513 21.91 -11.75 -3.67
C ARG A 513 21.21 -10.80 -2.68
N LEU A 514 20.07 -10.22 -3.07
CA LEU A 514 19.28 -9.35 -2.21
C LEU A 514 18.73 -10.09 -0.98
N HIS A 515 18.16 -11.27 -1.19
CA HIS A 515 17.66 -12.11 -0.10
C HIS A 515 18.80 -12.55 0.83
N ALA A 516 19.98 -12.90 0.30
CA ALA A 516 21.16 -13.19 1.12
C ALA A 516 21.60 -11.98 1.96
N LEU A 517 21.65 -10.79 1.35
CA LEU A 517 21.99 -9.52 2.01
C LEU A 517 21.09 -9.25 3.22
N TYR A 518 19.77 -9.37 3.06
CA TYR A 518 18.84 -9.12 4.15
C TYR A 518 18.68 -10.31 5.12
N THR A 519 19.00 -11.53 4.70
CA THR A 519 19.11 -12.65 5.65
C THR A 519 20.31 -12.45 6.57
N LEU A 520 21.46 -12.03 6.04
CA LEU A 520 22.63 -11.63 6.84
C LEU A 520 22.31 -10.48 7.79
N GLU A 521 21.53 -9.49 7.35
CA GLU A 521 21.01 -8.41 8.19
C GLU A 521 20.13 -8.94 9.34
N GLY A 522 19.19 -9.84 9.04
CA GLY A 522 18.29 -10.44 10.01
C GLY A 522 19.00 -11.36 11.03
N LEU A 523 20.12 -11.97 10.65
CA LEU A 523 20.99 -12.78 11.52
C LEU A 523 22.05 -11.95 12.28
N GLY A 524 22.02 -10.62 12.12
CA GLY A 524 23.01 -9.70 12.69
C GLY A 524 24.45 -9.99 12.23
N ALA A 525 24.62 -10.61 11.07
CA ALA A 525 25.90 -10.99 10.49
C ALA A 525 26.41 -10.01 9.41
N LEU A 526 25.57 -9.07 8.99
CA LEU A 526 25.96 -8.01 8.07
C LEU A 526 27.07 -7.14 8.66
N ASN A 527 28.06 -6.78 7.84
CA ASN A 527 29.17 -5.90 8.22
C ASN A 527 29.45 -4.84 7.13
N GLU A 528 30.27 -3.84 7.44
CA GLU A 528 30.58 -2.73 6.52
C GLU A 528 31.13 -3.21 5.16
N GLY A 529 31.95 -4.27 5.14
CA GLY A 529 32.53 -4.81 3.91
C GLY A 529 31.49 -5.41 2.98
N LEU A 530 30.54 -6.17 3.52
CA LEU A 530 29.43 -6.75 2.75
C LEU A 530 28.47 -5.66 2.24
N VAL A 531 28.22 -4.61 3.02
CA VAL A 531 27.41 -3.47 2.57
C VAL A 531 28.11 -2.70 1.46
N ARG A 532 29.42 -2.44 1.59
CA ARG A 532 30.22 -1.81 0.54
C ARG A 532 30.14 -2.60 -0.77
N GLN A 533 30.23 -3.93 -0.69
CA GLN A 533 30.07 -4.79 -1.84
C GLN A 533 28.68 -4.64 -2.49
N ALA A 534 27.61 -4.61 -1.70
CA ALA A 534 26.26 -4.39 -2.24
C ALA A 534 26.12 -3.00 -2.91
N MET A 535 26.74 -1.96 -2.36
CA MET A 535 26.77 -0.61 -2.95
C MET A 535 27.47 -0.55 -4.31
N GLU A 536 28.35 -1.52 -4.59
CA GLU A 536 29.17 -1.63 -5.80
C GLU A 536 28.68 -2.75 -6.74
N ASP A 537 27.55 -3.41 -6.45
CA ASP A 537 26.99 -4.50 -7.27
C ASP A 537 26.63 -4.02 -8.68
N ASP A 538 26.78 -4.91 -9.68
CA ASP A 538 26.43 -4.60 -11.06
C ASP A 538 24.93 -4.26 -11.23
N HIS A 539 24.07 -4.83 -10.39
CA HIS A 539 22.62 -4.63 -10.46
C HIS A 539 22.18 -3.39 -9.64
N PRO A 540 21.49 -2.42 -10.24
CA PRO A 540 21.13 -1.16 -9.57
C PRO A 540 20.26 -1.36 -8.32
N ARG A 541 19.42 -2.39 -8.29
CA ARG A 541 18.58 -2.66 -7.11
C ARG A 541 19.39 -3.13 -5.90
N LEU A 542 20.53 -3.81 -6.12
CA LEU A 542 21.42 -4.17 -5.01
C LEU A 542 22.18 -2.93 -4.51
N ARG A 543 22.64 -2.07 -5.43
CA ARG A 543 23.26 -0.79 -5.05
C ARG A 543 22.31 0.05 -4.22
N GLU A 544 21.05 0.15 -4.62
CA GLU A 544 20.00 0.83 -3.87
C GLU A 544 19.87 0.33 -2.43
N HIS A 545 19.77 -0.99 -2.23
CA HIS A 545 19.72 -1.58 -0.89
C HIS A 545 21.05 -1.46 -0.12
N GLY A 546 22.19 -1.47 -0.82
CA GLY A 546 23.50 -1.13 -0.26
C GLY A 546 23.51 0.28 0.33
N MET A 547 22.96 1.26 -0.38
CA MET A 547 22.82 2.64 0.13
C MET A 547 21.95 2.68 1.39
N ILE A 548 20.81 1.97 1.41
CA ILE A 548 19.94 1.85 2.59
C ILE A 548 20.69 1.26 3.79
N LEU A 549 21.41 0.15 3.60
CA LEU A 549 22.09 -0.54 4.69
C LEU A 549 23.38 0.15 5.12
N SER A 550 23.91 1.08 4.31
CA SER A 550 25.08 1.91 4.63
C SER A 550 24.80 2.96 5.70
N GLU A 551 23.53 3.25 6.00
CA GLU A 551 23.12 4.26 6.98
C GLU A 551 23.67 4.01 8.39
N GLN A 552 24.01 2.77 8.72
CA GLN A 552 24.63 2.40 10.01
C GLN A 552 26.17 2.47 10.00
N TYR A 553 26.80 2.79 8.85
CA TYR A 553 28.25 2.75 8.64
C TYR A 553 28.78 4.11 8.13
N PRO A 554 29.15 5.05 9.01
CA PRO A 554 29.70 6.35 8.62
C PRO A 554 30.96 6.26 7.71
N GLY A 555 31.69 5.13 7.76
CA GLY A 555 32.81 4.85 6.87
C GLY A 555 32.46 4.78 5.38
N LEU A 556 31.16 4.65 5.04
CA LEU A 556 30.64 4.52 3.68
C LEU A 556 30.09 5.83 3.10
N ILE A 557 30.20 6.96 3.81
CA ILE A 557 29.84 8.28 3.29
C ILE A 557 30.52 8.59 1.93
N PRO A 558 31.82 8.27 1.69
CA PRO A 558 32.42 8.49 0.38
C PRO A 558 31.71 7.75 -0.76
N GLN A 559 31.26 6.51 -0.52
CA GLN A 559 30.52 5.70 -1.49
C GLN A 559 29.14 6.31 -1.76
N LEU A 560 28.45 6.79 -0.71
CA LEU A 560 27.18 7.50 -0.85
C LEU A 560 27.31 8.79 -1.67
N ILE A 561 28.37 9.58 -1.44
CA ILE A 561 28.65 10.78 -2.24
C ILE A 561 28.87 10.40 -3.71
N GLY A 562 29.65 9.34 -4.00
CA GLY A 562 29.83 8.87 -5.37
C GLY A 562 28.54 8.40 -6.03
N ALA A 563 27.66 7.75 -5.27
CA ALA A 563 26.41 7.17 -5.76
C ALA A 563 25.34 8.21 -6.16
N ILE A 564 25.48 9.49 -5.83
CA ILE A 564 24.59 10.54 -6.38
C ILE A 564 24.76 10.71 -7.91
N HIS A 565 25.83 10.13 -8.46
CA HIS A 565 26.14 10.08 -9.89
C HIS A 565 25.80 8.75 -10.55
N ASP A 566 25.14 7.83 -9.84
CA ASP A 566 24.76 6.54 -10.41
C ASP A 566 23.90 6.72 -11.66
N THR A 567 24.05 5.82 -12.63
CA THR A 567 23.27 5.85 -13.86
C THR A 567 21.79 5.58 -13.62
N SER A 568 21.45 4.85 -12.54
CA SER A 568 20.07 4.69 -12.12
C SER A 568 19.64 5.87 -11.23
N ALA A 569 18.63 6.60 -11.67
CA ALA A 569 18.05 7.71 -10.91
C ALA A 569 17.55 7.27 -9.52
N ARG A 570 17.03 6.04 -9.39
CA ARG A 570 16.65 5.44 -8.11
C ARG A 570 17.83 5.30 -7.14
N VAL A 571 18.99 4.86 -7.62
CA VAL A 571 20.18 4.71 -6.77
C VAL A 571 20.67 6.08 -6.33
N ALA A 572 20.71 7.06 -7.25
CA ALA A 572 21.07 8.43 -6.92
C ALA A 572 20.09 9.08 -5.93
N LEU A 573 18.79 8.83 -6.07
CA LEU A 573 17.76 9.29 -5.12
C LEU A 573 17.99 8.65 -3.75
N GLN A 574 18.19 7.34 -3.70
CA GLN A 574 18.41 6.62 -2.45
C GLN A 574 19.74 7.04 -1.78
N ALA A 575 20.80 7.28 -2.54
CA ALA A 575 22.04 7.84 -2.03
C ALA A 575 21.81 9.21 -1.39
N SER A 576 21.03 10.07 -2.04
CA SER A 576 20.67 11.40 -1.52
C SER A 576 19.84 11.32 -0.23
N LEU A 577 18.88 10.39 -0.16
CA LEU A 577 18.12 10.11 1.05
C LEU A 577 19.03 9.63 2.19
N SER A 578 19.94 8.71 1.89
CA SER A 578 20.84 8.08 2.88
C SER A 578 21.91 9.06 3.38
N LEU A 579 22.46 9.92 2.51
CA LEU A 579 23.39 10.99 2.90
C LEU A 579 22.80 11.91 3.97
N GLY A 580 21.50 12.23 3.85
CA GLY A 580 20.80 13.05 4.82
C GLY A 580 20.66 12.44 6.23
N GLN A 581 21.15 11.20 6.48
CA GLN A 581 21.24 10.61 7.81
C GLN A 581 22.49 11.08 8.58
N PHE A 582 23.46 11.71 7.92
CA PHE A 582 24.76 12.02 8.50
C PHE A 582 24.99 13.53 8.62
N GLU A 583 25.50 13.97 9.77
CA GLU A 583 25.94 15.36 10.02
C GLU A 583 27.41 15.61 9.60
N ASP A 584 27.88 14.92 8.54
CA ASP A 584 29.27 15.05 8.06
C ASP A 584 29.45 16.34 7.22
N PRO A 585 30.53 17.12 7.40
CA PRO A 585 30.75 18.38 6.68
C PRO A 585 30.75 18.29 5.15
N ARG A 586 30.95 17.09 4.58
CA ARG A 586 30.90 16.85 3.14
C ARG A 586 29.47 16.74 2.61
N VAL A 587 28.51 16.39 3.46
CA VAL A 587 27.11 16.10 3.06
C VAL A 587 26.42 17.31 2.45
N PRO A 588 26.45 18.54 3.02
CA PRO A 588 25.81 19.70 2.40
C PRO A 588 26.33 19.98 0.98
N SER A 589 27.63 19.79 0.74
CA SER A 589 28.22 19.98 -0.59
C SER A 589 27.73 18.94 -1.59
N ALA A 590 27.61 17.68 -1.17
CA ALA A 590 27.09 16.59 -2.00
C ALA A 590 25.59 16.78 -2.31
N LEU A 591 24.79 17.17 -1.31
CA LEU A 591 23.38 17.46 -1.52
C LEU A 591 23.15 18.69 -2.41
N ALA A 592 24.02 19.72 -2.33
CA ALA A 592 23.98 20.83 -3.29
C ALA A 592 24.25 20.37 -4.72
N GLU A 593 25.17 19.42 -4.91
CA GLU A 593 25.40 18.82 -6.24
C GLU A 593 24.21 18.00 -6.72
N THR A 594 23.55 17.25 -5.83
CA THR A 594 22.29 16.57 -6.14
C THR A 594 21.24 17.55 -6.65
N VAL A 595 21.08 18.72 -6.01
CA VAL A 595 20.12 19.74 -6.45
C VAL A 595 20.50 20.30 -7.82
N GLU A 596 21.77 20.62 -8.07
CA GLU A 596 22.22 21.11 -9.37
C GLU A 596 21.93 20.11 -10.50
N ARG A 597 22.18 18.82 -10.25
CA ARG A 597 22.05 17.76 -11.26
C ARG A 597 20.61 17.32 -11.47
N HIS A 598 19.89 17.09 -10.37
CA HIS A 598 18.61 16.38 -10.36
C HIS A 598 17.44 17.23 -9.85
N GLY A 599 17.68 18.50 -9.47
CA GLY A 599 16.71 19.36 -8.80
C GLY A 599 15.45 19.67 -9.62
N ARG A 600 15.46 19.45 -10.95
CA ARG A 600 14.24 19.50 -11.78
C ARG A 600 13.21 18.46 -11.35
N ASP A 601 13.65 17.30 -10.89
CA ASP A 601 12.80 16.27 -10.32
C ASP A 601 12.40 16.61 -8.87
N ALA A 602 11.09 16.63 -8.62
CA ALA A 602 10.51 16.94 -7.32
C ALA A 602 10.89 15.93 -6.22
N TRP A 603 11.18 14.67 -6.59
CA TRP A 603 11.57 13.63 -5.64
C TRP A 603 12.96 13.89 -5.07
N PHE A 604 13.90 14.33 -5.90
CA PHE A 604 15.23 14.73 -5.44
C PHE A 604 15.18 15.97 -4.55
N ARG A 605 14.37 16.97 -4.90
CA ARG A 605 14.14 18.15 -4.04
C ARG A 605 13.61 17.73 -2.66
N THR A 606 12.63 16.83 -2.64
CA THR A 606 12.07 16.29 -1.40
C THR A 606 13.11 15.48 -0.62
N ALA A 607 13.89 14.64 -1.29
CA ALA A 607 14.94 13.84 -0.66
C ALA A 607 15.99 14.71 0.04
N VAL A 608 16.46 15.77 -0.62
CA VAL A 608 17.42 16.73 -0.05
C VAL A 608 16.79 17.44 1.16
N LEU A 609 15.64 18.09 0.96
CA LEU A 609 14.98 18.89 2.02
C LEU A 609 14.48 18.04 3.20
N SER A 610 14.39 16.72 3.06
CA SER A 610 13.97 15.81 4.14
C SER A 610 15.02 15.61 5.25
N SER A 611 16.15 16.30 5.22
CA SER A 611 17.26 16.13 6.19
C SER A 611 17.71 17.45 6.79
N GLY A 612 18.37 17.40 7.96
CA GLY A 612 19.01 18.57 8.57
C GLY A 612 20.03 19.22 7.63
N PRO A 613 21.08 18.51 7.20
CA PRO A 613 22.07 19.03 6.25
C PRO A 613 21.46 19.54 4.94
N GLY A 614 20.45 18.85 4.41
CA GLY A 614 19.79 19.24 3.16
C GLY A 614 18.70 20.30 3.31
N SER A 615 18.50 20.84 4.52
CA SER A 615 17.63 21.98 4.78
C SER A 615 18.37 23.11 5.51
N SER A 616 19.70 23.08 5.54
CA SER A 616 20.57 23.96 6.32
C SER A 616 20.98 25.25 5.58
N VAL A 617 21.52 26.22 6.32
CA VAL A 617 22.15 27.42 5.74
C VAL A 617 23.43 27.05 5.00
N GLU A 618 24.15 26.03 5.46
CA GLU A 618 25.33 25.48 4.81
C GLU A 618 25.01 24.94 3.41
N LEU A 619 23.85 24.28 3.22
CA LEU A 619 23.39 23.90 1.88
C LEU A 619 23.18 25.14 1.01
N MET A 620 22.50 26.16 1.55
CA MET A 620 22.22 27.41 0.84
C MET A 620 23.51 28.10 0.37
N ASP A 621 24.52 28.18 1.25
CA ASP A 621 25.87 28.67 0.93
C ASP A 621 26.50 27.87 -0.22
N LYS A 622 26.43 26.53 -0.17
CA LYS A 622 26.98 25.68 -1.24
C LYS A 622 26.24 25.85 -2.57
N LEU A 623 24.92 26.10 -2.56
CA LEU A 623 24.16 26.39 -3.77
C LEU A 623 24.55 27.74 -4.38
N PHE A 624 24.67 28.80 -3.56
CA PHE A 624 25.10 30.11 -4.04
C PHE A 624 26.58 30.19 -4.43
N SER A 625 27.38 29.16 -4.10
CA SER A 625 28.72 29.01 -4.66
C SER A 625 28.75 28.42 -6.08
N ARG A 626 27.60 27.98 -6.63
CA ARG A 626 27.47 27.35 -7.95
C ARG A 626 26.77 28.29 -8.94
N GLU A 627 27.54 28.82 -9.90
CA GLU A 627 27.06 29.78 -10.91
C GLU A 627 25.81 29.31 -11.66
N SER A 628 25.74 28.00 -11.94
CA SER A 628 24.61 27.34 -12.57
C SER A 628 23.28 27.52 -11.86
N PHE A 629 23.27 27.70 -10.53
CA PHE A 629 22.05 27.79 -9.72
C PHE A 629 21.55 29.22 -9.52
N TYR A 630 22.41 30.24 -9.54
CA TYR A 630 22.01 31.61 -9.20
C TYR A 630 21.95 32.59 -10.39
N GLU A 631 22.62 32.30 -11.52
CA GLU A 631 22.60 33.16 -12.71
C GLU A 631 21.38 32.93 -13.62
N GLN A 632 20.88 31.70 -13.72
CA GLN A 632 19.62 31.39 -14.40
C GLN A 632 18.57 31.05 -13.34
N ILE A 633 17.34 31.55 -13.51
CA ILE A 633 16.26 31.27 -12.56
C ILE A 633 15.17 30.45 -13.25
N ASP A 634 15.16 29.16 -12.97
CA ASP A 634 14.06 28.28 -13.29
C ASP A 634 12.96 28.32 -12.20
N PRO A 635 11.67 28.10 -12.54
CA PRO A 635 10.59 28.08 -11.56
C PRO A 635 10.77 27.07 -10.41
N TRP A 636 11.43 25.93 -10.68
CA TRP A 636 11.66 24.90 -9.67
C TRP A 636 12.72 25.34 -8.64
N GLU A 637 13.71 26.15 -9.03
CA GLU A 637 14.75 26.67 -8.13
C GLU A 637 14.15 27.68 -7.15
N LYS A 638 13.26 28.57 -7.65
CA LYS A 638 12.48 29.46 -6.80
C LYS A 638 11.70 28.68 -5.74
N THR A 639 11.02 27.61 -6.16
CA THR A 639 10.23 26.76 -5.27
C THR A 639 11.11 26.03 -4.25
N PHE A 640 12.25 25.49 -4.69
CA PHE A 640 13.21 24.82 -3.83
C PHE A 640 13.75 25.76 -2.75
N LEU A 641 14.26 26.93 -3.14
CA LEU A 641 14.85 27.90 -2.21
C LEU A 641 13.80 28.43 -1.23
N LYS A 642 12.57 28.67 -1.70
CA LYS A 642 11.46 29.05 -0.83
C LYS A 642 11.20 27.98 0.24
N ASN A 643 11.14 26.71 -0.14
CA ASN A 643 10.92 25.60 0.79
C ASN A 643 12.10 25.37 1.75
N LEU A 644 13.34 25.61 1.29
CA LEU A 644 14.53 25.61 2.13
C LEU A 644 14.44 26.70 3.21
N CYS A 645 14.11 27.93 2.81
CA CYS A 645 13.96 29.06 3.73
C CYS A 645 12.74 28.90 4.65
N PHE A 646 11.68 28.26 4.18
CA PHE A 646 10.55 27.83 5.00
C PHE A 646 11.00 26.87 6.11
N ALA A 647 11.83 25.87 5.80
CA ALA A 647 12.34 24.95 6.81
C ALA A 647 13.21 25.67 7.85
N ILE A 648 14.09 26.59 7.42
CA ILE A 648 14.90 27.44 8.31
C ILE A 648 13.98 28.30 9.20
N GLY A 649 12.98 28.97 8.63
CA GLY A 649 12.03 29.80 9.36
C GLY A 649 11.18 29.02 10.35
N SER A 650 10.71 27.84 9.94
CA SER A 650 9.91 26.97 10.80
C SER A 650 10.72 26.38 11.95
N ARG A 651 12.05 26.22 11.81
CA ARG A 651 12.93 25.91 12.95
C ARG A 651 13.16 27.09 13.89
N ASN A 652 13.09 28.31 13.36
CA ASN A 652 13.25 29.56 14.10
C ASN A 652 14.56 29.63 14.94
N ALA A 653 15.66 29.06 14.42
CA ALA A 653 16.94 29.04 15.09
C ALA A 653 17.70 30.36 14.83
N GLU A 654 17.94 31.15 15.88
CA GLU A 654 18.59 32.48 15.81
C GLU A 654 19.83 32.50 14.92
N ARG A 655 20.75 31.54 15.15
CA ARG A 655 22.02 31.45 14.40
C ARG A 655 21.80 31.16 12.91
N GLU A 656 20.86 30.29 12.58
CA GLU A 656 20.56 29.96 11.19
C GLU A 656 19.92 31.15 10.48
N VAL A 657 18.96 31.82 11.11
CA VAL A 657 18.29 32.99 10.52
C VAL A 657 19.30 34.10 10.27
N ILE A 658 20.17 34.42 11.24
CA ILE A 658 21.21 35.44 11.05
C ILE A 658 22.17 35.05 9.92
N ALA A 659 22.67 33.81 9.91
CA ALA A 659 23.59 33.34 8.87
C ALA A 659 22.97 33.38 7.46
N MET A 660 21.70 33.00 7.33
CA MET A 660 20.93 33.11 6.10
C MET A 660 20.82 34.56 5.63
N LEU A 661 20.49 35.51 6.53
CA LEU A 661 20.39 36.92 6.20
C LEU A 661 21.73 37.52 5.76
N ASP A 662 22.82 37.09 6.39
CA ASP A 662 24.19 37.51 6.04
C ASP A 662 24.58 37.01 4.65
N LEU A 663 24.27 35.75 4.34
CA LEU A 663 24.47 35.18 3.00
C LEU A 663 23.70 35.95 1.93
N LEU A 664 22.42 36.25 2.17
CA LEU A 664 21.59 37.06 1.27
C LEU A 664 22.08 38.50 1.10
N SER A 665 22.71 39.05 2.14
CA SER A 665 23.29 40.40 2.11
C SER A 665 24.57 40.46 1.28
N GLN A 666 25.27 39.33 1.12
CA GLN A 666 26.55 39.22 0.44
C GLN A 666 26.45 38.71 -1.01
N LEU A 667 25.24 38.34 -1.46
CA LEU A 667 24.99 37.91 -2.84
C LEU A 667 25.44 38.96 -3.87
N ASP A 668 26.38 38.58 -4.73
CA ASP A 668 26.89 39.38 -5.85
C ASP A 668 26.46 38.74 -7.17
N THR A 669 25.19 38.95 -7.54
CA THR A 669 24.60 38.44 -8.79
C THR A 669 23.53 39.39 -9.32
N SER A 670 23.31 39.37 -10.64
CA SER A 670 22.28 40.16 -11.31
C SER A 670 20.86 39.87 -10.80
N ASN A 671 20.64 38.67 -10.24
CA ASN A 671 19.36 38.19 -9.73
C ASN A 671 19.16 38.39 -8.21
N ARG A 672 20.04 39.14 -7.55
CA ARG A 672 20.08 39.28 -6.09
C ARG A 672 18.72 39.58 -5.46
N GLN A 673 18.02 40.57 -6.00
CA GLN A 673 16.73 41.02 -5.47
C GLN A 673 15.67 39.90 -5.48
N THR A 674 15.61 39.14 -6.59
CA THR A 674 14.71 37.99 -6.74
C THR A 674 14.98 36.93 -5.69
N TRP A 675 16.25 36.58 -5.49
CA TRP A 675 16.65 35.59 -4.49
C TRP A 675 16.36 36.04 -3.05
N GLN A 676 16.58 37.31 -2.75
CA GLN A 676 16.22 37.89 -1.44
C GLN A 676 14.72 37.81 -1.18
N VAL A 677 13.89 38.21 -2.16
CA VAL A 677 12.42 38.17 -2.05
C VAL A 677 11.90 36.75 -1.81
N ILE A 678 12.35 35.78 -2.62
CA ILE A 678 11.94 34.38 -2.51
C ILE A 678 12.33 33.81 -1.13
N SER A 679 13.56 34.09 -0.70
CA SER A 679 14.09 33.58 0.55
C SER A 679 13.37 34.17 1.76
N LEU A 680 13.12 35.48 1.76
CA LEU A 680 12.38 36.15 2.83
C LEU A 680 10.90 35.72 2.87
N SER A 681 10.28 35.47 1.71
CA SER A 681 8.92 34.93 1.65
C SER A 681 8.84 33.53 2.26
N GLY A 682 9.78 32.64 1.92
CA GLY A 682 9.86 31.31 2.54
C GLY A 682 10.08 31.40 4.06
N LEU A 683 11.04 32.23 4.49
CA LEU A 683 11.31 32.49 5.92
C LEU A 683 10.06 32.97 6.65
N SER A 684 9.31 33.92 6.07
CA SER A 684 8.05 34.42 6.62
C SER A 684 7.04 33.30 6.84
N GLU A 685 6.76 32.51 5.80
CA GLU A 685 5.79 31.42 5.87
C GLU A 685 6.21 30.34 6.88
N GLY A 686 7.52 30.09 7.01
CA GLY A 686 8.07 29.18 8.02
C GLY A 686 7.84 29.69 9.44
N LEU A 687 8.14 30.97 9.69
CA LEU A 687 7.95 31.61 10.99
C LEU A 687 6.47 31.62 11.40
N GLU A 688 5.55 31.87 10.48
CA GLU A 688 4.10 31.82 10.79
C GLU A 688 3.62 30.47 11.35
N LYS A 689 4.36 29.37 11.11
CA LYS A 689 4.05 28.06 11.69
C LYS A 689 4.69 27.80 13.05
N HIS A 690 5.65 28.61 13.48
CA HIS A 690 6.31 28.45 14.77
C HIS A 690 5.47 29.10 15.88
N GLU A 691 5.29 28.41 17.02
CA GLU A 691 4.40 28.87 18.10
C GLU A 691 4.87 30.20 18.73
N ASP A 692 6.17 30.46 18.75
CA ASP A 692 6.79 31.66 19.35
C ASP A 692 7.00 32.85 18.40
N THR A 693 6.32 32.91 17.25
CA THR A 693 6.52 34.03 16.31
C THR A 693 5.83 35.30 16.80
N HIS A 694 6.65 36.27 17.22
CA HIS A 694 6.19 37.55 17.77
C HIS A 694 5.52 38.45 16.70
N SER A 695 4.49 39.19 17.13
CA SER A 695 3.77 40.20 16.33
C SER A 695 4.67 41.26 15.69
N ASP A 696 5.84 41.53 16.29
CA ASP A 696 6.73 42.62 15.89
C ASP A 696 7.47 42.36 14.56
N LEU A 697 7.60 41.08 14.19
CA LEU A 697 8.15 40.65 12.89
C LEU A 697 7.08 40.56 11.80
N ALA A 698 5.81 40.38 12.14
CA ALA A 698 4.73 40.13 11.18
C ALA A 698 4.61 41.26 10.14
N GLU A 699 4.66 42.52 10.56
CA GLU A 699 4.64 43.67 9.65
C GLU A 699 5.87 43.72 8.72
N THR A 700 7.03 43.28 9.22
CA THR A 700 8.29 43.27 8.45
C THR A 700 8.29 42.20 7.36
N LEU A 701 7.50 41.15 7.56
CA LEU A 701 7.47 39.97 6.71
C LEU A 701 6.24 39.93 5.78
N GLN A 702 5.22 40.74 6.06
CA GLN A 702 4.04 40.86 5.19
C GLN A 702 4.32 41.56 3.85
N GLY A 703 3.68 41.03 2.80
CA GLY A 703 3.58 41.67 1.49
C GLY A 703 4.90 41.78 0.73
N ILE A 704 5.88 40.92 1.01
CA ILE A 704 7.16 40.91 0.30
C ILE A 704 6.92 40.48 -1.15
N THR A 705 7.34 41.32 -2.11
CA THR A 705 7.17 41.05 -3.54
C THR A 705 8.38 41.46 -4.36
N GLU A 706 8.49 40.95 -5.59
CA GLU A 706 9.50 41.39 -6.56
C GLU A 706 9.35 42.89 -6.94
N SER A 707 8.25 43.56 -6.52
CA SER A 707 8.06 45.01 -6.73
C SER A 707 8.67 45.88 -5.64
N ASP A 708 9.13 45.31 -4.52
CA ASP A 708 9.78 46.04 -3.43
C ASP A 708 11.15 46.56 -3.86
N SER A 709 11.51 47.80 -3.51
CA SER A 709 12.83 48.34 -3.83
C SER A 709 13.96 47.64 -3.08
N GLU A 710 15.19 47.66 -3.62
CA GLU A 710 16.38 47.10 -2.95
C GLU A 710 16.61 47.70 -1.54
N ALA A 711 16.31 48.99 -1.37
CA ALA A 711 16.37 49.66 -0.08
C ALA A 711 15.31 49.14 0.92
N GLU A 712 14.11 48.82 0.44
CA GLU A 712 13.03 48.23 1.24
C GLU A 712 13.44 46.83 1.73
N ILE A 713 13.99 46.00 0.83
CA ILE A 713 14.45 44.65 1.15
C ILE A 713 15.60 44.68 2.15
N THR A 714 16.59 45.56 1.93
CA THR A 714 17.72 45.73 2.87
C THR A 714 17.24 46.15 4.26
N LYS A 715 16.29 47.10 4.32
CA LYS A 715 15.69 47.54 5.59
C LYS A 715 14.95 46.41 6.30
N ARG A 716 14.26 45.53 5.56
CA ARG A 716 13.60 44.34 6.13
C ARG A 716 14.63 43.37 6.70
N ILE A 717 15.69 43.06 5.95
CA ILE A 717 16.79 42.19 6.40
C ILE A 717 17.39 42.73 7.72
N ASP A 718 17.71 44.03 7.79
CA ASP A 718 18.31 44.63 8.99
C ASP A 718 17.36 44.61 10.19
N ARG A 719 16.06 44.82 9.98
CA ARG A 719 15.06 44.73 11.06
C ARG A 719 14.94 43.31 11.60
N ILE A 720 14.93 42.30 10.72
CA ILE A 720 14.91 40.89 11.15
C ILE A 720 16.19 40.55 11.92
N ARG A 721 17.37 40.97 11.42
CA ARG A 721 18.65 40.77 12.11
C ARG A 721 18.69 41.41 13.50
N THR A 722 18.16 42.64 13.62
CA THR A 722 18.11 43.37 14.91
C THR A 722 17.24 42.63 15.93
N TYR A 723 16.13 42.07 15.47
CA TYR A 723 15.25 41.26 16.31
C TYR A 723 15.97 40.03 16.88
N TYR A 724 16.63 39.22 16.03
CA TYR A 724 17.31 38.01 16.49
C TYR A 724 18.57 38.27 17.32
N SER A 725 19.27 39.38 17.09
CA SER A 725 20.46 39.75 17.87
C SER A 725 20.15 40.39 19.24
N GLY A 726 18.88 40.47 19.63
CA GLY A 726 18.46 40.98 20.95
C GLY A 726 18.71 42.48 21.17
N SER A 727 18.80 43.26 20.09
CA SER A 727 19.13 44.71 20.13
C SER A 727 17.91 45.63 19.96
N LEU A 728 16.70 45.17 20.33
CA LEU A 728 15.46 45.96 20.27
C LEU A 728 15.24 46.84 21.50
#